data_AF-A0A8T2WDG2-F1
#
_entry.id   AF-A0A8T2WDG2-F1
#
_cell.length_a   1.000
_cell.length_b   1.000
_cell.length_c   1.000
_cell.angle_alpha   90.00
_cell.angle_beta   90.00
_cell.angle_gamma   90.00
#
_symmetry.space_group_name_H-M   'P 1'
#
loop_
_entity.id
_entity.type
_entity.pdbx_description
1 polymer ?
#
loop_
_entity_poly.entity_id
_entity_poly.type
_entity_poly.pdbx_seq_one_letter_code
_entity_poly.pdbx_strand_id
1 'polypeptide(L)'
;MYWLVSLPLGDDSPDRIWNKLQELSTYTYDYSLNFKFKIPENLRVGTLDSLLALSDDLTKVNAAVEGTVNKIRRQLYDLQSSLPEDERSDVWVEGLTPESYLQRFTWNEAKYPSRRPPKDTVQAIMDTVQKLDDDLKARSTEYTQARTSLQALLRKHGGSLAVRDLSDIVPRDKLVSTENITTLVVVVPKASREEFVSNYEHLTEFVVPRSAVQVAEDADYVAFMVIMFRRIVDEFKVAARSKSFQAKEVAAAALELLAAEGDEISTATATVASNGGGSSAGVTDNEATLARLRQEMEAKRAALIQWCLASYGEAFSSWIHVTAIRLFVESILRYGLPPQFMPVLMRPATKNQAALRKLLASNFGAVGGQHFTSEPGGGGGAGGAGEDLFPYVLKSPFVASIGMAIPGPLLVPAPHPLRQTLIGLRHFSSLRTAAAASPVSLHLTDSVEDAIEAACLALGRVPGTPEMQLAETLKENWLSTAADLASLTETQAAALGVPLKLKCWIDEALASERKEIETINSSSFSSNFQGGSAIPAAAAALFQEQLSLDTVDTSGTSGDKLQNCEASIESSPHSSFSNDAAPSLESTAASADTSDTKDFREQQGWEDLSIENRICPPLDRFGYEYGAWPNVVTRGRATKYALKLSEMTDSLRKELDALHTFGTKKFFGAQADPIADCTALKYQDHLRGMLGWMHTVRGVPIDQLSITSLIPSSERKAVGLAFDYCQWMVTERGVNARTELLALRSILYAAKFLYHDDSNVTLNSGDKPYSDLPVVKELRTLINTANRASKVAPRVSDEAAKWLDWPEYLQLVQELRKECALLLPNPRAGKLERSRKQVAWSLQRYLMFAILACVPDRQRTLRELEVGRTLSKEGDRWIIRHGPKDYKTGKSYGERPPLVLNPTVYPELEAYVNTWRQELASPDHTFLFTQANGNPFSDKQLSKFFMTSAYRITGQRLTPHLVRDSIVTFLRKGDATERELEALALYMGHSIDMQRSSYDRRTKEEKVGPAVALLEMINQLASKCN
;
A
#
# COMPACT_ATOMS: atom_id res chain seq x y z
N MET A 1 5.12 34.33 -4.41
CA MET A 1 6.59 34.21 -4.46
C MET A 1 7.09 34.17 -3.03
N TYR A 2 7.97 33.24 -2.68
CA TYR A 2 8.57 33.16 -1.34
C TYR A 2 10.08 33.36 -1.39
N TRP A 3 10.60 34.04 -0.39
CA TRP A 3 12.01 34.26 -0.10
C TRP A 3 12.38 33.47 1.16
N LEU A 4 13.52 32.79 1.16
CA LEU A 4 14.07 32.16 2.35
C LEU A 4 15.28 32.98 2.81
N VAL A 5 15.21 33.49 4.04
CA VAL A 5 16.18 34.41 4.63
C VAL A 5 16.77 33.80 5.89
N SER A 6 18.06 33.98 6.11
CA SER A 6 18.68 33.80 7.41
C SER A 6 19.10 35.14 7.98
N LEU A 7 18.73 35.40 9.24
CA LEU A 7 19.11 36.61 9.98
C LEU A 7 20.14 36.24 11.06
N PRO A 8 21.24 37.00 11.24
CA PRO A 8 22.17 36.78 12.34
C PRO A 8 21.53 37.13 13.68
N LEU A 9 21.85 36.38 14.74
CA LEU A 9 21.34 36.67 16.09
C LEU A 9 22.16 37.74 16.84
N GLY A 10 23.49 37.73 16.69
CA GLY A 10 24.37 38.55 17.54
C GLY A 10 24.16 38.24 19.03
N ASP A 11 24.12 39.27 19.87
CA ASP A 11 23.83 39.14 21.31
C ASP A 11 22.32 39.04 21.64
N ASP A 12 21.44 39.14 20.63
CA ASP A 12 19.99 39.18 20.82
C ASP A 12 19.33 37.79 20.74
N SER A 13 18.25 37.59 21.51
CA SER A 13 17.50 36.33 21.49
C SER A 13 16.66 36.15 20.21
N PRO A 14 16.40 34.91 19.77
CA PRO A 14 15.60 34.65 18.57
C PRO A 14 14.21 35.31 18.61
N ASP A 15 13.49 35.26 19.72
CA ASP A 15 12.16 35.87 19.78
C ASP A 15 12.21 37.41 19.75
N ARG A 16 13.29 38.04 20.23
CA ARG A 16 13.48 39.49 20.11
C ARG A 16 13.68 39.91 18.65
N ILE A 17 14.52 39.21 17.90
CA ILE A 17 14.74 39.47 16.47
C ILE A 17 13.50 39.16 15.64
N TRP A 18 12.75 38.11 16.00
CA TRP A 18 11.49 37.77 15.35
C TRP A 18 10.46 38.89 15.51
N ASN A 19 10.30 39.39 16.74
CA ASN A 19 9.39 40.49 17.02
C ASN A 19 9.83 41.79 16.31
N LYS A 20 11.13 42.13 16.33
CA LYS A 20 11.70 43.27 15.59
C LYS A 20 11.46 43.16 14.08
N LEU A 21 11.60 41.97 13.51
CA LEU A 21 11.31 41.73 12.09
C LEU A 21 9.82 41.92 11.79
N GLN A 22 8.93 41.37 12.62
CA GLN A 22 7.48 41.48 12.41
C GLN A 22 6.98 42.91 12.58
N GLU A 23 7.48 43.64 13.57
CA GLU A 23 7.24 45.07 13.74
C GLU A 23 7.65 45.83 12.48
N LEU A 24 8.92 45.76 12.09
CA LEU A 24 9.44 46.55 10.98
C LEU A 24 8.87 46.15 9.61
N SER A 25 8.67 44.87 9.31
CA SER A 25 8.30 44.42 7.95
C SER A 25 6.82 44.12 7.75
N THR A 26 6.08 43.75 8.81
CA THR A 26 4.66 43.39 8.73
C THR A 26 3.78 44.50 9.30
N TYR A 27 4.02 44.94 10.54
CA TYR A 27 3.13 45.87 11.24
C TYR A 27 3.35 47.35 10.88
N THR A 28 4.60 47.81 10.70
CA THR A 28 4.89 49.22 10.39
C THR A 28 4.71 49.57 8.91
N TYR A 29 5.09 48.68 7.99
CA TYR A 29 5.19 48.99 6.56
C TYR A 29 4.47 48.02 5.60
N ASP A 30 3.92 46.89 6.08
CA ASP A 30 3.28 45.84 5.26
C ASP A 30 4.07 45.48 3.97
N TYR A 31 5.37 45.22 4.15
CA TYR A 31 6.27 44.85 3.06
C TYR A 31 6.31 43.33 2.80
N SER A 32 5.99 42.50 3.81
CA SER A 32 6.01 41.04 3.70
C SER A 32 5.22 40.33 4.79
N LEU A 33 4.65 39.16 4.46
CA LEU A 33 4.15 38.20 5.45
C LEU A 33 5.25 37.19 5.80
N ASN A 34 5.57 37.02 7.09
CA ASN A 34 6.69 36.20 7.55
C ASN A 34 6.25 34.97 8.34
N PHE A 35 6.96 33.85 8.15
CA PHE A 35 6.74 32.57 8.79
C PHE A 35 8.06 32.04 9.38
N LYS A 36 8.04 31.50 10.61
CA LYS A 36 9.22 30.88 11.23
C LYS A 36 9.58 29.59 10.47
N PHE A 37 10.82 29.47 10.00
CA PHE A 37 11.28 28.29 9.25
C PHE A 37 12.20 27.44 10.15
N LYS A 38 11.81 26.21 10.47
CA LYS A 38 12.51 25.39 11.49
C LYS A 38 13.58 24.49 10.85
N ILE A 39 14.84 24.77 11.17
CA ILE A 39 16.01 23.95 10.82
C ILE A 39 16.57 23.33 12.12
N PRO A 40 17.05 22.07 12.13
CA PRO A 40 17.64 21.48 13.34
C PRO A 40 18.97 22.17 13.71
N GLU A 41 19.08 22.60 14.96
CA GLU A 41 20.29 23.23 15.52
C GLU A 41 21.48 22.27 15.60
N ASN A 42 21.21 20.95 15.62
CA ASN A 42 22.17 19.88 15.86
C ASN A 42 22.66 19.16 14.58
N LEU A 43 22.49 19.76 13.40
CA LEU A 43 23.06 19.24 12.14
C LEU A 43 24.58 19.10 12.26
N ARG A 44 25.09 17.88 12.04
CA ARG A 44 26.51 17.55 12.31
C ARG A 44 27.47 18.23 11.33
N VAL A 45 27.99 19.39 11.72
CA VAL A 45 29.01 20.16 11.01
C VAL A 45 30.34 19.38 10.93
N GLY A 46 31.00 19.43 9.77
CA GLY A 46 32.33 18.84 9.52
C GLY A 46 33.47 19.85 9.72
N THR A 47 34.50 19.79 8.88
CA THR A 47 35.54 20.83 8.79
C THR A 47 35.06 22.01 7.94
N LEU A 48 35.70 23.18 8.07
CA LEU A 48 35.42 24.35 7.24
C LEU A 48 35.57 24.03 5.73
N ASP A 49 36.65 23.33 5.35
CA ASP A 49 36.88 22.90 3.96
C ASP A 49 35.73 22.02 3.43
N SER A 50 35.18 21.16 4.28
CA SER A 50 34.03 20.31 3.92
C SER A 50 32.74 21.10 3.74
N LEU A 51 32.57 22.24 4.43
CA LEU A 51 31.44 23.15 4.23
C LEU A 51 31.58 23.98 2.95
N LEU A 52 32.79 24.47 2.65
CA LEU A 52 33.06 25.20 1.41
C LEU A 52 32.77 24.32 0.19
N ALA A 53 33.34 23.11 0.14
CA ALA A 53 33.06 22.15 -0.93
C ALA A 53 31.57 21.77 -1.01
N LEU A 54 30.90 21.61 0.14
CA LEU A 54 29.46 21.32 0.18
C LEU A 54 28.60 22.49 -0.32
N SER A 55 29.02 23.75 -0.13
CA SER A 55 28.32 24.94 -0.65
C SER A 55 28.29 24.97 -2.18
N ASP A 56 29.41 24.65 -2.82
CA ASP A 56 29.51 24.55 -4.28
C ASP A 56 28.66 23.40 -4.83
N ASP A 57 28.69 22.24 -4.19
CA ASP A 57 27.88 21.08 -4.58
C ASP A 57 26.38 21.32 -4.34
N LEU A 58 25.99 21.96 -3.24
CA LEU A 58 24.60 22.33 -2.93
C LEU A 58 23.99 23.25 -3.99
N THR A 59 24.79 24.11 -4.62
CA THR A 59 24.31 24.97 -5.72
C THR A 59 23.91 24.13 -6.93
N LYS A 60 24.71 23.12 -7.29
CA LYS A 60 24.41 22.17 -8.39
C LYS A 60 23.23 21.25 -8.05
N VAL A 61 23.23 20.68 -6.84
CA VAL A 61 22.16 19.76 -6.39
C VAL A 61 20.82 20.49 -6.27
N ASN A 62 20.78 21.69 -5.70
CA ASN A 62 19.54 22.47 -5.62
C ASN A 62 18.95 22.74 -7.01
N ALA A 63 19.78 23.10 -8.00
CA ALA A 63 19.33 23.30 -9.38
C ALA A 63 18.85 21.99 -10.06
N ALA A 64 19.49 20.86 -9.80
CA ALA A 64 19.06 19.56 -10.32
C ALA A 64 17.72 19.10 -9.71
N VAL A 65 17.53 19.31 -8.41
CA VAL A 65 16.30 18.96 -7.70
C VAL A 65 15.14 19.87 -8.13
N GLU A 66 15.37 21.18 -8.17
CA GLU A 66 14.41 22.15 -8.71
C GLU A 66 14.03 21.81 -10.17
N GLY A 67 15.03 21.47 -11.01
CA GLY A 67 14.81 21.06 -12.38
C GLY A 67 13.88 19.83 -12.48
N THR A 68 14.04 18.86 -11.59
CA THR A 68 13.23 17.63 -11.56
C THR A 68 11.79 17.91 -11.09
N VAL A 69 11.61 18.70 -10.02
CA VAL A 69 10.28 19.18 -9.58
C VAL A 69 9.57 19.93 -10.72
N ASN A 70 10.28 20.83 -11.40
CA ASN A 70 9.74 21.60 -12.52
C ASN A 70 9.39 20.74 -13.74
N LYS A 71 10.16 19.68 -14.05
CA LYS A 71 9.82 18.69 -15.09
C LYS A 71 8.53 17.94 -14.74
N ILE A 72 8.42 17.39 -13.51
CA ILE A 72 7.21 16.68 -13.05
C ILE A 72 5.99 17.61 -13.13
N ARG A 73 6.11 18.86 -12.66
CA ARG A 73 5.04 19.86 -12.72
C ARG A 73 4.59 20.17 -14.16
N ARG A 74 5.54 20.38 -15.08
CA ARG A 74 5.24 20.62 -16.50
C ARG A 74 4.55 19.41 -17.13
N GLN A 75 5.10 18.21 -16.92
CA GLN A 75 4.51 16.98 -17.43
C GLN A 75 3.06 16.79 -16.93
N LEU A 76 2.80 17.06 -15.65
CA LEU A 76 1.44 16.98 -15.08
C LEU A 76 0.50 18.00 -15.72
N TYR A 77 0.94 19.26 -15.84
CA TYR A 77 0.18 20.32 -16.51
C TYR A 77 -0.16 19.96 -17.96
N ASP A 78 0.82 19.49 -18.74
CA ASP A 78 0.62 19.10 -20.14
C ASP A 78 -0.41 17.95 -20.26
N LEU A 79 -0.39 16.98 -19.33
CA LEU A 79 -1.32 15.85 -19.32
C LEU A 79 -2.73 16.24 -18.84
N GLN A 80 -2.86 17.17 -17.90
CA GLN A 80 -4.13 17.67 -17.36
C GLN A 80 -4.75 18.81 -18.19
N SER A 81 -3.97 19.51 -19.01
CA SER A 81 -4.46 20.56 -19.93
C SER A 81 -5.48 20.03 -20.95
N SER A 82 -5.42 18.72 -21.22
CA SER A 82 -6.33 17.97 -22.08
C SER A 82 -7.44 17.25 -21.29
N LEU A 83 -7.73 17.69 -20.06
CA LEU A 83 -8.90 17.29 -19.27
C LEU A 83 -9.82 18.49 -19.03
N PRO A 84 -11.14 18.26 -18.87
CA PRO A 84 -12.08 19.23 -18.28
C PRO A 84 -11.56 19.74 -16.93
N GLU A 85 -11.98 20.94 -16.53
CA GLU A 85 -11.43 21.56 -15.30
C GLU A 85 -11.77 20.75 -14.05
N ASP A 86 -12.97 20.17 -13.98
CA ASP A 86 -13.47 19.35 -12.87
C ASP A 86 -12.70 18.02 -12.69
N GLU A 87 -12.00 17.54 -13.73
CA GLU A 87 -11.19 16.31 -13.69
C GLU A 87 -9.71 16.58 -13.33
N ARG A 88 -9.31 17.84 -13.17
CA ARG A 88 -7.91 18.19 -12.85
C ARG A 88 -7.62 17.93 -11.37
N SER A 89 -6.75 16.95 -11.12
CA SER A 89 -6.32 16.61 -9.76
C SER A 89 -5.30 17.60 -9.21
N ASP A 90 -5.56 18.14 -8.02
CA ASP A 90 -4.64 18.99 -7.27
C ASP A 90 -3.36 18.26 -6.84
N VAL A 91 -2.32 19.06 -6.57
CA VAL A 91 -0.98 18.61 -6.21
C VAL A 91 -0.74 18.78 -4.71
N TRP A 92 -0.25 17.73 -4.05
CA TRP A 92 -0.13 17.66 -2.58
C TRP A 92 1.30 17.33 -2.14
N VAL A 93 1.69 17.85 -0.97
CA VAL A 93 2.97 17.60 -0.30
C VAL A 93 2.67 17.25 1.16
N GLU A 94 2.90 15.99 1.54
CA GLU A 94 2.67 15.50 2.92
C GLU A 94 1.24 15.80 3.45
N GLY A 95 0.24 15.78 2.55
CA GLY A 95 -1.17 16.07 2.86
C GLY A 95 -1.55 17.56 2.87
N LEU A 96 -0.62 18.46 2.53
CA LEU A 96 -0.83 19.90 2.46
C LEU A 96 -0.68 20.41 1.01
N THR A 97 -1.24 21.58 0.70
CA THR A 97 -0.88 22.28 -0.53
C THR A 97 0.60 22.72 -0.48
N PRO A 98 1.32 22.84 -1.61
CA PRO A 98 2.74 23.23 -1.62
C PRO A 98 3.02 24.55 -0.89
N GLU A 99 2.07 25.49 -0.94
CA GLU A 99 2.12 26.74 -0.20
C GLU A 99 1.95 26.55 1.31
N SER A 100 0.96 25.75 1.75
CA SER A 100 0.74 25.44 3.16
C SER A 100 1.91 24.65 3.77
N TYR A 101 2.51 23.75 2.99
CA TYR A 101 3.69 22.98 3.37
C TYR A 101 4.89 23.91 3.65
N LEU A 102 5.17 24.86 2.75
CA LEU A 102 6.23 25.86 2.94
C LEU A 102 6.00 26.70 4.21
N GLN A 103 4.79 27.23 4.40
CA GLN A 103 4.46 28.08 5.55
C GLN A 103 4.57 27.34 6.91
N ARG A 104 4.45 26.01 6.92
CA ARG A 104 4.44 25.16 8.11
C ARG A 104 5.60 24.17 8.12
N PHE A 105 6.68 24.47 7.38
CA PHE A 105 7.80 23.54 7.20
C PHE A 105 8.40 23.10 8.52
N THR A 106 8.55 21.77 8.65
CA THR A 106 9.28 21.12 9.73
C THR A 106 10.25 20.12 9.13
N TRP A 107 11.42 19.99 9.76
CA TRP A 107 12.45 19.08 9.30
C TRP A 107 12.02 17.61 9.48
N ASN A 108 12.09 16.84 8.40
CA ASN A 108 11.72 15.43 8.38
C ASN A 108 12.85 14.55 8.95
N GLU A 109 12.95 14.49 10.28
CA GLU A 109 13.99 13.73 11.00
C GLU A 109 13.97 12.23 10.71
N ALA A 110 12.81 11.67 10.34
CA ALA A 110 12.68 10.25 9.99
C ALA A 110 13.35 9.92 8.65
N LYS A 111 13.24 10.81 7.66
CA LYS A 111 13.85 10.64 6.33
C LYS A 111 15.30 11.17 6.27
N TYR A 112 15.57 12.26 6.97
CA TYR A 112 16.83 12.99 6.96
C TYR A 112 17.36 13.22 8.38
N PRO A 113 17.88 12.19 9.08
CA PRO A 113 18.29 12.33 10.48
C PRO A 113 19.40 13.38 10.67
N SER A 114 19.18 14.35 11.57
CA SER A 114 20.10 15.46 11.88
C SER A 114 21.51 15.02 12.28
N ARG A 115 21.64 13.80 12.84
CA ARG A 115 22.91 13.16 13.21
C ARG A 115 23.79 12.78 12.01
N ARG A 116 23.23 12.66 10.81
CA ARG A 116 23.95 12.35 9.57
C ARG A 116 24.68 13.61 9.09
N PRO A 117 25.95 13.52 8.63
CA PRO A 117 26.63 14.65 8.00
C PRO A 117 25.79 15.24 6.85
N PRO A 118 25.65 16.57 6.74
CA PRO A 118 24.84 17.20 5.70
C PRO A 118 25.19 16.75 4.27
N LYS A 119 26.48 16.49 3.98
CA LYS A 119 26.94 15.96 2.69
C LYS A 119 26.27 14.62 2.32
N ASP A 120 26.20 13.68 3.26
CA ASP A 120 25.62 12.36 3.03
C ASP A 120 24.09 12.45 2.87
N THR A 121 23.45 13.39 3.57
CA THR A 121 22.02 13.72 3.42
C THR A 121 21.72 14.31 2.04
N VAL A 122 22.56 15.24 1.57
CA VAL A 122 22.46 15.83 0.22
C VAL A 122 22.66 14.78 -0.87
N GLN A 123 23.63 13.87 -0.72
CA GLN A 123 23.82 12.77 -1.67
C GLN A 123 22.60 11.84 -1.71
N ALA A 124 22.06 11.44 -0.55
CA ALA A 124 20.88 10.59 -0.48
C ALA A 124 19.63 11.25 -1.12
N ILE A 125 19.50 12.58 -1.01
CA ILE A 125 18.45 13.33 -1.72
C ILE A 125 18.71 13.31 -3.23
N MET A 126 19.95 13.57 -3.67
CA MET A 126 20.32 13.54 -5.09
C MET A 126 20.04 12.18 -5.72
N ASP A 127 20.42 11.07 -5.07
CA ASP A 127 20.17 9.71 -5.53
C ASP A 127 18.66 9.42 -5.66
N THR A 128 17.86 9.88 -4.69
CA THR A 128 16.40 9.74 -4.70
C THR A 128 15.79 10.50 -5.87
N VAL A 129 16.21 11.74 -6.08
CA VAL A 129 15.67 12.63 -7.13
C VAL A 129 16.13 12.21 -8.53
N GLN A 130 17.37 11.73 -8.68
CA GLN A 130 17.87 11.17 -9.93
C GLN A 130 17.01 9.97 -10.37
N LYS A 131 16.67 9.08 -9.42
CA LYS A 131 15.76 7.96 -9.69
C LYS A 131 14.36 8.45 -10.13
N LEU A 132 13.82 9.51 -9.52
CA LEU A 132 12.55 10.10 -9.97
C LEU A 132 12.65 10.69 -11.38
N ASP A 133 13.76 11.36 -11.74
CA ASP A 133 13.97 11.89 -13.09
C ASP A 133 14.06 10.77 -14.15
N ASP A 134 14.66 9.63 -13.82
CA ASP A 134 14.78 8.48 -14.72
C ASP A 134 13.47 7.69 -14.84
N ASP A 135 12.72 7.49 -13.75
CA ASP A 135 11.38 6.90 -13.77
C ASP A 135 10.39 7.78 -14.60
N LEU A 136 10.50 9.11 -14.49
CA LEU A 136 9.73 10.07 -15.30
C LEU A 136 10.03 9.91 -16.80
N LYS A 137 11.32 9.87 -17.18
CA LYS A 137 11.74 9.69 -18.59
C LYS A 137 11.20 8.38 -19.17
N ALA A 138 11.31 7.28 -18.42
CA ALA A 138 10.85 5.98 -18.88
C ALA A 138 9.34 5.99 -19.18
N ARG A 139 8.52 6.43 -18.22
CA ARG A 139 7.05 6.48 -18.36
C ARG A 139 6.58 7.48 -19.43
N SER A 140 7.24 8.65 -19.51
CA SER A 140 6.94 9.65 -20.56
C SER A 140 7.30 9.14 -21.95
N THR A 141 8.37 8.36 -22.08
CA THR A 141 8.74 7.68 -23.34
C THR A 141 7.71 6.63 -23.74
N GLU A 142 7.27 5.76 -22.82
CA GLU A 142 6.21 4.77 -23.09
C GLU A 142 4.90 5.43 -23.55
N TYR A 143 4.45 6.47 -22.85
CA TYR A 143 3.26 7.25 -23.23
C TYR A 143 3.42 7.88 -24.62
N THR A 144 4.59 8.47 -24.91
CA THR A 144 4.88 9.09 -26.22
C THR A 144 4.89 8.05 -27.35
N GLN A 145 5.42 6.85 -27.11
CA GLN A 145 5.39 5.73 -28.07
C GLN A 145 3.95 5.25 -28.34
N ALA A 146 3.14 5.06 -27.30
CA ALA A 146 1.72 4.69 -27.46
C ALA A 146 0.94 5.76 -28.24
N ARG A 147 1.12 7.05 -27.88
CA ARG A 147 0.50 8.19 -28.59
C ARG A 147 0.91 8.26 -30.05
N THR A 148 2.19 8.03 -30.36
CA THR A 148 2.72 8.05 -31.74
C THR A 148 2.17 6.88 -32.56
N SER A 149 2.08 5.70 -31.97
CA SER A 149 1.51 4.49 -32.61
C SER A 149 0.03 4.67 -32.95
N LEU A 150 -0.75 5.23 -32.01
CA LEU A 150 -2.14 5.60 -32.24
C LEU A 150 -2.29 6.66 -33.35
N GLN A 151 -1.49 7.73 -33.33
CA GLN A 151 -1.51 8.74 -34.38
C GLN A 151 -1.14 8.19 -35.76
N ALA A 152 -0.26 7.19 -35.84
CA ALA A 152 0.09 6.51 -37.08
C ALA A 152 -1.10 5.72 -37.66
N LEU A 153 -1.86 4.98 -36.84
CA LEU A 153 -3.07 4.29 -37.32
C LEU A 153 -4.21 5.27 -37.64
N LEU A 154 -4.43 6.30 -36.84
CA LEU A 154 -5.45 7.33 -37.13
C LEU A 154 -5.20 8.03 -38.47
N ARG A 155 -3.94 8.25 -38.86
CA ARG A 155 -3.59 8.77 -40.20
C ARG A 155 -3.90 7.79 -41.33
N LYS A 156 -3.74 6.48 -41.12
CA LYS A 156 -4.09 5.45 -42.11
C LYS A 156 -5.60 5.32 -42.32
N HIS A 157 -6.39 5.50 -41.25
CA HIS A 157 -7.85 5.33 -41.27
C HIS A 157 -8.62 6.63 -41.57
N GLY A 158 -8.06 7.81 -41.28
CA GLY A 158 -8.74 9.11 -41.39
C GLY A 158 -8.33 9.99 -42.57
N GLY A 159 -7.53 9.50 -43.52
CA GLY A 159 -7.17 10.23 -44.74
C GLY A 159 -8.25 10.15 -45.84
N SER A 160 -8.09 10.94 -46.89
CA SER A 160 -8.89 10.80 -48.13
C SER A 160 -8.63 9.44 -48.80
N LEU A 161 -9.59 8.90 -49.55
CA LEU A 161 -9.55 7.63 -50.30
C LEU A 161 -8.23 7.37 -51.07
N ALA A 162 -7.57 8.43 -51.57
CA ALA A 162 -6.26 8.31 -52.21
C ALA A 162 -5.15 7.79 -51.25
N VAL A 163 -5.17 8.20 -49.98
CA VAL A 163 -4.15 7.88 -48.97
C VAL A 163 -4.64 6.84 -47.95
N ARG A 164 -5.95 6.77 -47.70
CA ARG A 164 -6.57 5.82 -46.75
C ARG A 164 -6.34 4.36 -47.17
N ASP A 165 -6.30 3.48 -46.18
CA ASP A 165 -6.52 2.04 -46.40
C ASP A 165 -7.97 1.80 -46.82
N LEU A 166 -8.17 1.12 -47.95
CA LEU A 166 -9.50 0.89 -48.53
C LEU A 166 -10.08 -0.47 -48.13
N SER A 167 -9.31 -1.31 -47.43
CA SER A 167 -9.71 -2.66 -47.02
C SER A 167 -10.98 -2.66 -46.15
N ASP A 168 -11.17 -1.63 -45.33
CA ASP A 168 -12.31 -1.48 -44.41
C ASP A 168 -13.61 -1.04 -45.11
N ILE A 169 -13.52 -0.50 -46.34
CA ILE A 169 -14.62 0.16 -47.05
C ILE A 169 -15.28 -0.79 -48.07
N VAL A 170 -14.59 -1.89 -48.44
CA VAL A 170 -15.00 -2.78 -49.53
C VAL A 170 -15.99 -3.86 -49.06
N PRO A 171 -17.20 -3.96 -49.66
CA PRO A 171 -18.17 -5.01 -49.34
C PRO A 171 -17.65 -6.40 -49.70
N ARG A 172 -17.64 -7.30 -48.71
CA ARG A 172 -17.09 -8.67 -48.84
C ARG A 172 -17.82 -9.52 -49.87
N ASP A 173 -19.14 -9.40 -49.93
CA ASP A 173 -20.02 -10.11 -50.87
C ASP A 173 -19.73 -9.78 -52.35
N LYS A 174 -18.89 -8.77 -52.63
CA LYS A 174 -18.50 -8.36 -53.98
C LYS A 174 -17.00 -8.55 -54.27
N LEU A 175 -16.23 -9.06 -53.32
CA LEU A 175 -14.82 -9.41 -53.51
C LEU A 175 -14.69 -10.77 -54.20
N VAL A 176 -14.41 -10.74 -55.50
CA VAL A 176 -14.04 -11.92 -56.27
C VAL A 176 -12.52 -12.03 -56.34
N SER A 177 -11.96 -13.00 -55.63
CA SER A 177 -10.55 -13.39 -55.71
C SER A 177 -10.47 -14.89 -55.90
N THR A 178 -10.08 -15.31 -57.09
CA THR A 178 -9.90 -16.70 -57.50
C THR A 178 -8.49 -16.85 -58.08
N GLU A 179 -8.11 -18.06 -58.48
CA GLU A 179 -6.83 -18.32 -59.15
C GLU A 179 -6.63 -17.39 -60.37
N ASN A 180 -7.67 -17.19 -61.18
CA ASN A 180 -7.58 -16.52 -62.47
C ASN A 180 -8.18 -15.10 -62.50
N ILE A 181 -9.07 -14.75 -61.58
CA ILE A 181 -9.79 -13.45 -61.54
C ILE A 181 -9.58 -12.79 -60.17
N THR A 182 -9.33 -11.48 -60.16
CA THR A 182 -9.18 -10.65 -58.95
C THR A 182 -10.04 -9.39 -59.02
N THR A 183 -10.20 -8.71 -57.88
CA THR A 183 -10.92 -7.45 -57.73
C THR A 183 -9.95 -6.34 -57.36
N LEU A 184 -9.90 -5.27 -58.15
CA LEU A 184 -9.13 -4.06 -57.84
C LEU A 184 -10.06 -2.93 -57.38
N VAL A 185 -9.57 -2.07 -56.50
CA VAL A 185 -10.23 -0.81 -56.12
C VAL A 185 -9.53 0.34 -56.82
N VAL A 186 -10.25 1.02 -57.71
CA VAL A 186 -9.76 2.15 -58.47
C VAL A 186 -10.31 3.45 -57.87
N VAL A 187 -9.42 4.30 -57.38
CA VAL A 187 -9.74 5.65 -56.91
C VAL A 187 -9.61 6.62 -58.08
N VAL A 188 -10.71 7.31 -58.39
CA VAL A 188 -10.91 8.17 -59.56
C VAL A 188 -11.26 9.58 -59.09
N PRO A 189 -10.64 10.65 -59.62
CA PRO A 189 -11.05 12.02 -59.33
C PRO A 189 -12.51 12.24 -59.75
N LYS A 190 -13.30 12.91 -58.91
CA LYS A 190 -14.76 13.08 -59.13
C LYS A 190 -15.11 13.73 -60.48
N ALA A 191 -14.25 14.60 -60.99
CA ALA A 191 -14.38 15.22 -62.32
C ALA A 191 -14.28 14.22 -63.49
N SER A 192 -13.54 13.12 -63.35
CA SER A 192 -13.33 12.10 -64.39
C SER A 192 -14.22 10.85 -64.22
N ARG A 193 -15.26 10.95 -63.38
CA ARG A 193 -16.19 9.84 -63.09
C ARG A 193 -16.84 9.26 -64.36
N GLU A 194 -17.39 10.12 -65.21
CA GLU A 194 -18.11 9.71 -66.43
C GLU A 194 -17.16 9.14 -67.49
N GLU A 195 -15.96 9.73 -67.60
CA GLU A 195 -14.88 9.22 -68.46
C GLU A 195 -14.45 7.81 -68.04
N PHE A 196 -14.28 7.57 -66.73
CA PHE A 196 -13.90 6.26 -66.22
C PHE A 196 -14.97 5.21 -66.52
N VAL A 197 -16.23 5.46 -66.16
CA VAL A 197 -17.33 4.49 -66.36
C VAL A 197 -17.54 4.15 -67.84
N SER A 198 -17.31 5.12 -68.74
CA SER A 198 -17.46 4.91 -70.19
C SER A 198 -16.28 4.18 -70.86
N ASN A 199 -15.13 4.05 -70.18
CA ASN A 199 -13.85 3.70 -70.82
C ASN A 199 -13.07 2.60 -70.07
N TYR A 200 -13.42 2.24 -68.83
CA TYR A 200 -12.66 1.26 -68.03
C TYR A 200 -12.61 -0.13 -68.68
N GLU A 201 -13.68 -0.53 -69.40
CA GLU A 201 -13.78 -1.80 -70.14
C GLU A 201 -12.82 -1.90 -71.33
N HIS A 202 -12.29 -0.77 -71.78
CA HIS A 202 -11.37 -0.66 -72.92
C HIS A 202 -9.95 -0.24 -72.53
N LEU A 203 -9.64 -0.15 -71.22
CA LEU A 203 -8.30 0.20 -70.75
C LEU A 203 -7.26 -0.90 -71.02
N THR A 204 -7.67 -2.17 -70.91
CA THR A 204 -6.85 -3.37 -71.21
C THR A 204 -7.77 -4.50 -71.67
N GLU A 205 -7.29 -5.39 -72.52
CA GLU A 205 -7.99 -6.64 -72.85
C GLU A 205 -8.19 -7.48 -71.57
N PHE A 206 -9.26 -8.28 -71.46
CA PHE A 206 -9.60 -9.12 -70.29
C PHE A 206 -10.05 -8.38 -68.99
N VAL A 207 -10.54 -7.14 -69.07
CA VAL A 207 -11.42 -6.55 -68.04
C VAL A 207 -12.82 -7.16 -68.15
N VAL A 208 -13.52 -7.41 -67.03
CA VAL A 208 -14.90 -7.93 -67.07
C VAL A 208 -15.88 -6.76 -67.33
N PRO A 209 -16.66 -6.78 -68.42
CA PRO A 209 -17.65 -5.73 -68.71
C PRO A 209 -18.75 -5.67 -67.66
N ARG A 210 -19.26 -4.45 -67.41
CA ARG A 210 -20.26 -4.11 -66.39
C ARG A 210 -19.87 -4.52 -64.96
N SER A 211 -18.57 -4.67 -64.66
CA SER A 211 -18.08 -4.99 -63.32
C SER A 211 -17.81 -3.77 -62.43
N ALA A 212 -17.79 -2.55 -62.99
CA ALA A 212 -17.55 -1.33 -62.22
C ALA A 212 -18.69 -1.05 -61.21
N VAL A 213 -18.38 -1.13 -59.91
CA VAL A 213 -19.32 -0.83 -58.82
C VAL A 213 -18.75 0.26 -57.93
N GLN A 214 -19.47 1.38 -57.78
CA GLN A 214 -19.10 2.43 -56.83
C GLN A 214 -19.21 1.90 -55.39
N VAL A 215 -18.18 2.15 -54.59
CA VAL A 215 -18.09 1.72 -53.18
C VAL A 215 -18.23 2.89 -52.23
N ALA A 216 -17.47 3.95 -52.45
CA ALA A 216 -17.42 5.12 -51.58
C ALA A 216 -17.08 6.40 -52.37
N GLU A 217 -17.38 7.55 -51.77
CA GLU A 217 -17.19 8.87 -52.35
C GLU A 217 -16.79 9.87 -51.25
N ASP A 218 -15.65 10.53 -51.46
CA ASP A 218 -15.15 11.66 -50.67
C ASP A 218 -15.52 12.98 -51.37
N ALA A 219 -15.06 14.11 -50.83
CA ALA A 219 -15.17 15.42 -51.49
C ALA A 219 -14.57 15.42 -52.92
N ASP A 220 -13.36 14.85 -53.08
CA ASP A 220 -12.56 14.97 -54.31
C ASP A 220 -12.50 13.69 -55.16
N TYR A 221 -12.76 12.52 -54.57
CA TYR A 221 -12.50 11.20 -55.19
C TYR A 221 -13.68 10.24 -55.02
N VAL A 222 -13.84 9.34 -56.00
CA VAL A 222 -14.80 8.22 -55.99
C VAL A 222 -14.02 6.91 -56.11
N ALA A 223 -14.36 5.93 -55.28
CA ALA A 223 -13.77 4.59 -55.32
C ALA A 223 -14.69 3.59 -56.01
N PHE A 224 -14.17 2.89 -57.02
CA PHE A 224 -14.87 1.83 -57.77
C PHE A 224 -14.17 0.48 -57.58
N MET A 225 -14.92 -0.61 -57.40
CA MET A 225 -14.42 -1.97 -57.64
C MET A 225 -14.48 -2.28 -59.13
N VAL A 226 -13.45 -2.94 -59.66
CA VAL A 226 -13.42 -3.50 -61.02
C VAL A 226 -12.92 -4.95 -60.94
N ILE A 227 -13.59 -5.86 -61.62
CA ILE A 227 -13.23 -7.29 -61.65
C ILE A 227 -12.48 -7.59 -62.95
N MET A 228 -11.37 -8.31 -62.86
CA MET A 228 -10.52 -8.59 -64.02
C MET A 228 -9.61 -9.81 -63.84
N PHE A 229 -9.00 -10.28 -64.93
CA PHE A 229 -8.07 -11.40 -64.88
C PHE A 229 -6.75 -11.03 -64.17
N ARG A 230 -6.22 -11.94 -63.36
CA ARG A 230 -5.04 -11.66 -62.51
C ARG A 230 -3.78 -11.31 -63.31
N ARG A 231 -3.64 -11.87 -64.52
CA ARG A 231 -2.47 -11.69 -65.40
C ARG A 231 -2.29 -10.27 -65.97
N ILE A 232 -3.35 -9.46 -66.01
CA ILE A 232 -3.34 -8.10 -66.60
C ILE A 232 -3.34 -6.98 -65.54
N VAL A 233 -3.30 -7.34 -64.26
CA VAL A 233 -3.45 -6.40 -63.14
C VAL A 233 -2.43 -5.27 -63.20
N ASP A 234 -1.17 -5.56 -63.52
CA ASP A 234 -0.11 -4.55 -63.56
C ASP A 234 -0.16 -3.69 -64.83
N GLU A 235 -0.59 -4.26 -65.97
CA GLU A 235 -0.85 -3.51 -67.21
C GLU A 235 -1.99 -2.50 -67.00
N PHE A 236 -3.08 -2.91 -66.35
CA PHE A 236 -4.19 -2.03 -66.00
C PHE A 236 -3.80 -0.99 -64.94
N LYS A 237 -2.99 -1.35 -63.93
CA LYS A 237 -2.43 -0.35 -62.98
C LYS A 237 -1.62 0.73 -63.70
N VAL A 238 -0.93 0.40 -64.81
CA VAL A 238 -0.21 1.37 -65.65
C VAL A 238 -1.17 2.21 -66.51
N ALA A 239 -2.12 1.57 -67.20
CA ALA A 239 -3.13 2.26 -68.03
C ALA A 239 -4.01 3.22 -67.20
N ALA A 240 -4.47 2.78 -66.03
CA ALA A 240 -5.19 3.60 -65.06
C ALA A 240 -4.35 4.82 -64.63
N ARG A 241 -3.07 4.61 -64.31
CA ARG A 241 -2.15 5.70 -63.91
C ARG A 241 -1.93 6.73 -65.02
N SER A 242 -1.92 6.32 -66.30
CA SER A 242 -1.80 7.28 -67.42
C SER A 242 -3.00 8.23 -67.54
N LYS A 243 -4.16 7.87 -66.98
CA LYS A 243 -5.36 8.72 -66.87
C LYS A 243 -5.55 9.30 -65.47
N SER A 244 -4.50 9.33 -64.65
CA SER A 244 -4.51 9.83 -63.26
C SER A 244 -5.42 9.05 -62.28
N PHE A 245 -5.79 7.80 -62.61
CA PHE A 245 -6.53 6.92 -61.71
C PHE A 245 -5.57 6.07 -60.85
N GLN A 246 -5.93 5.83 -59.59
CA GLN A 246 -5.13 5.04 -58.67
C GLN A 246 -5.76 3.66 -58.42
N ALA A 247 -5.28 2.63 -59.11
CA ALA A 247 -5.69 1.25 -58.87
C ALA A 247 -4.88 0.63 -57.71
N LYS A 248 -5.58 0.28 -56.62
CA LYS A 248 -5.06 -0.47 -55.47
C LYS A 248 -5.61 -1.90 -55.51
N GLU A 249 -4.79 -2.87 -55.12
CA GLU A 249 -5.19 -4.27 -54.99
C GLU A 249 -5.57 -4.55 -53.52
N VAL A 250 -6.68 -5.25 -53.30
CA VAL A 250 -7.11 -5.65 -51.96
C VAL A 250 -6.44 -6.99 -51.64
N ALA A 251 -5.66 -7.06 -50.55
CA ALA A 251 -4.87 -8.24 -50.24
C ALA A 251 -5.75 -9.44 -49.85
N ALA A 252 -5.71 -10.51 -50.65
CA ALA A 252 -6.51 -11.72 -50.43
C ALA A 252 -6.14 -12.53 -49.17
N ALA A 253 -5.05 -12.19 -48.48
CA ALA A 253 -4.56 -12.89 -47.29
C ALA A 253 -5.56 -12.90 -46.11
N ALA A 254 -6.50 -11.96 -46.07
CA ALA A 254 -7.60 -11.96 -45.09
C ALA A 254 -8.66 -13.06 -45.35
N LEU A 255 -8.70 -13.63 -46.56
CA LEU A 255 -9.67 -14.65 -46.95
C LEU A 255 -9.16 -16.08 -46.65
N GLU A 256 -7.86 -16.34 -46.83
CA GLU A 256 -7.23 -17.64 -46.53
C GLU A 256 -7.24 -17.98 -45.03
N LEU A 257 -7.03 -16.98 -44.16
CA LEU A 257 -7.04 -17.18 -42.71
C LEU A 257 -8.41 -17.63 -42.17
N LEU A 258 -9.50 -17.12 -42.75
CA LEU A 258 -10.87 -17.46 -42.33
C LEU A 258 -11.37 -18.78 -42.93
N ALA A 259 -10.78 -19.26 -44.03
CA ALA A 259 -11.07 -20.59 -44.57
C ALA A 259 -10.51 -21.72 -43.69
N ALA A 260 -9.46 -21.45 -42.91
CA ALA A 260 -8.79 -22.43 -42.04
C ALA A 260 -9.52 -22.70 -40.71
N GLU A 261 -10.37 -21.79 -40.22
CA GLU A 261 -11.12 -21.94 -38.97
C GLU A 261 -12.47 -22.67 -39.14
N GLY A 262 -12.85 -23.03 -40.38
CA GLY A 262 -14.16 -23.62 -40.70
C GLY A 262 -14.35 -25.11 -40.34
N ASP A 263 -13.29 -25.84 -40.00
CA ASP A 263 -13.30 -27.33 -40.02
C ASP A 263 -13.29 -28.02 -38.64
N GLU A 264 -13.23 -27.27 -37.52
CA GLU A 264 -13.21 -27.84 -36.15
C GLU A 264 -14.53 -27.67 -35.33
N ILE A 265 -15.63 -27.20 -35.95
CA ILE A 265 -16.93 -27.03 -35.25
C ILE A 265 -18.04 -27.87 -35.92
N SER A 266 -17.90 -29.20 -35.83
CA SER A 266 -18.92 -30.16 -36.30
C SER A 266 -19.41 -31.16 -35.22
N THR A 267 -18.97 -31.02 -33.96
CA THR A 267 -19.39 -31.91 -32.84
C THR A 267 -19.78 -31.17 -31.56
N ALA A 268 -20.76 -30.26 -31.61
CA ALA A 268 -21.54 -29.84 -30.44
C ALA A 268 -22.93 -29.29 -30.81
N THR A 269 -23.92 -30.16 -30.71
CA THR A 269 -25.39 -30.00 -30.73
C THR A 269 -26.01 -28.60 -30.61
N ALA A 270 -26.98 -28.34 -31.49
CA ALA A 270 -27.80 -27.14 -31.59
C ALA A 270 -28.72 -26.85 -30.37
N THR A 271 -29.08 -25.56 -30.17
CA THR A 271 -30.49 -25.13 -30.04
C THR A 271 -30.69 -23.61 -30.15
N VAL A 272 -31.85 -23.21 -30.69
CA VAL A 272 -32.44 -21.86 -30.80
C VAL A 272 -31.72 -20.84 -31.71
N ALA A 273 -32.43 -20.44 -32.77
CA ALA A 273 -32.06 -19.33 -33.65
C ALA A 273 -32.96 -18.11 -33.41
N SER A 274 -32.40 -16.90 -33.48
CA SER A 274 -33.12 -15.71 -33.97
C SER A 274 -32.16 -14.57 -34.37
N ASN A 275 -32.39 -14.03 -35.57
CA ASN A 275 -32.01 -12.67 -36.03
C ASN A 275 -30.52 -12.35 -36.28
N GLY A 276 -30.02 -12.81 -37.43
CA GLY A 276 -29.67 -11.94 -38.57
C GLY A 276 -28.59 -10.86 -38.42
N GLY A 277 -27.50 -10.99 -39.19
CA GLY A 277 -26.54 -9.88 -39.41
C GLY A 277 -25.09 -10.30 -39.67
N GLY A 278 -24.82 -11.21 -40.61
CA GLY A 278 -23.44 -11.56 -40.97
C GLY A 278 -22.82 -10.56 -41.93
N SER A 279 -21.88 -9.71 -41.47
CA SER A 279 -20.89 -8.96 -42.28
C SER A 279 -20.05 -7.97 -41.42
N SER A 280 -18.94 -8.40 -40.78
CA SER A 280 -18.06 -7.43 -40.06
C SER A 280 -16.60 -7.86 -39.74
N ALA A 281 -16.28 -9.17 -39.67
CA ALA A 281 -15.05 -9.73 -39.09
C ALA A 281 -13.72 -9.31 -39.78
N GLY A 282 -13.23 -8.09 -39.54
CA GLY A 282 -12.01 -7.50 -40.10
C GLY A 282 -12.11 -5.98 -40.31
N VAL A 283 -13.32 -5.44 -40.50
CA VAL A 283 -13.59 -4.04 -40.11
C VAL A 283 -13.47 -3.96 -38.58
N THR A 284 -13.99 -4.98 -37.89
CA THR A 284 -13.78 -5.21 -36.45
C THR A 284 -12.32 -5.21 -36.03
N ASP A 285 -11.39 -5.71 -36.83
CA ASP A 285 -10.03 -6.01 -36.36
C ASP A 285 -9.16 -4.74 -36.38
N ASN A 286 -9.30 -3.93 -37.42
CA ASN A 286 -8.69 -2.61 -37.50
C ASN A 286 -9.34 -1.64 -36.50
N GLU A 287 -10.66 -1.68 -36.33
CA GLU A 287 -11.38 -0.86 -35.35
C GLU A 287 -11.07 -1.29 -33.91
N ALA A 288 -11.01 -2.59 -33.61
CA ALA A 288 -10.57 -3.11 -32.31
C ALA A 288 -9.09 -2.82 -32.04
N THR A 289 -8.23 -2.83 -33.06
CA THR A 289 -6.82 -2.43 -32.91
C THR A 289 -6.70 -0.93 -32.60
N LEU A 290 -7.51 -0.08 -33.25
CA LEU A 290 -7.62 1.34 -32.93
C LEU A 290 -8.16 1.56 -31.51
N ALA A 291 -9.22 0.86 -31.11
CA ALA A 291 -9.80 0.93 -29.77
C ALA A 291 -8.79 0.48 -28.70
N ARG A 292 -8.08 -0.63 -28.94
CA ARG A 292 -7.01 -1.13 -28.07
C ARG A 292 -5.87 -0.13 -27.92
N LEU A 293 -5.39 0.49 -29.00
CA LEU A 293 -4.32 1.50 -28.89
C LEU A 293 -4.79 2.81 -28.24
N ARG A 294 -6.07 3.19 -28.37
CA ARG A 294 -6.68 4.29 -27.60
C ARG A 294 -6.66 3.96 -26.11
N GLN A 295 -7.21 2.81 -25.73
CA GLN A 295 -7.25 2.34 -24.35
C GLN A 295 -5.84 2.20 -23.74
N GLU A 296 -4.86 1.71 -24.51
CA GLU A 296 -3.46 1.63 -24.07
C GLU A 296 -2.85 3.01 -23.86
N MET A 297 -3.07 3.96 -24.77
CA MET A 297 -2.59 5.34 -24.63
C MET A 297 -3.21 6.04 -23.41
N GLU A 298 -4.51 5.87 -23.20
CA GLU A 298 -5.24 6.43 -22.05
C GLU A 298 -4.81 5.79 -20.72
N ALA A 299 -4.64 4.46 -20.68
CA ALA A 299 -4.12 3.77 -19.50
C ALA A 299 -2.70 4.22 -19.15
N LYS A 300 -1.81 4.41 -20.15
CA LYS A 300 -0.46 4.97 -19.96
C LYS A 300 -0.51 6.43 -19.49
N ARG A 301 -1.42 7.25 -20.02
CA ARG A 301 -1.67 8.63 -19.58
C ARG A 301 -2.11 8.69 -18.13
N ALA A 302 -3.12 7.91 -17.74
CA ALA A 302 -3.62 7.84 -16.37
C ALA A 302 -2.53 7.36 -15.39
N ALA A 303 -1.79 6.31 -15.75
CA ALA A 303 -0.67 5.79 -14.95
C ALA A 303 0.49 6.80 -14.81
N LEU A 304 0.70 7.68 -15.79
CA LEU A 304 1.69 8.75 -15.72
C LEU A 304 1.19 9.92 -14.85
N ILE A 305 -0.08 10.33 -14.96
CA ILE A 305 -0.68 11.35 -14.08
C ILE A 305 -0.61 10.90 -12.62
N GLN A 306 -1.06 9.69 -12.31
CA GLN A 306 -1.03 9.14 -10.94
C GLN A 306 0.39 9.05 -10.38
N TRP A 307 1.36 8.66 -11.20
CA TRP A 307 2.77 8.65 -10.78
C TRP A 307 3.31 10.07 -10.55
N CYS A 308 3.02 11.04 -11.43
CA CYS A 308 3.41 12.44 -11.25
C CYS A 308 2.83 13.05 -9.97
N LEU A 309 1.56 12.78 -9.65
CA LEU A 309 0.91 13.25 -8.42
C LEU A 309 1.60 12.67 -7.16
N ALA A 310 1.86 11.36 -7.14
CA ALA A 310 2.52 10.69 -6.02
C ALA A 310 3.98 11.14 -5.84
N SER A 311 4.73 11.29 -6.94
CA SER A 311 6.16 11.63 -6.91
C SER A 311 6.43 13.13 -6.74
N TYR A 312 5.49 14.02 -7.06
CA TYR A 312 5.68 15.46 -6.85
C TYR A 312 5.92 15.79 -5.37
N GLY A 313 5.10 15.24 -4.47
CA GLY A 313 5.22 15.52 -3.03
C GLY A 313 6.60 15.15 -2.47
N GLU A 314 7.13 14.01 -2.89
CA GLU A 314 8.47 13.57 -2.53
C GLU A 314 9.58 14.46 -3.12
N ALA A 315 9.49 14.81 -4.41
CA ALA A 315 10.46 15.68 -5.06
C ALA A 315 10.46 17.10 -4.45
N PHE A 316 9.28 17.66 -4.15
CA PHE A 316 9.12 18.98 -3.56
C PHE A 316 9.61 19.02 -2.11
N SER A 317 9.21 18.05 -1.26
CA SER A 317 9.73 17.91 0.11
C SER A 317 11.26 17.82 0.11
N SER A 318 11.84 17.03 -0.82
CA SER A 318 13.29 16.91 -0.98
C SER A 318 13.97 18.21 -1.41
N TRP A 319 13.32 19.01 -2.27
CA TRP A 319 13.81 20.34 -2.65
C TRP A 319 13.94 21.27 -1.43
N ILE A 320 12.88 21.36 -0.61
CA ILE A 320 12.87 22.25 0.56
C ILE A 320 13.96 21.85 1.57
N HIS A 321 14.19 20.55 1.76
CA HIS A 321 15.26 20.04 2.62
C HIS A 321 16.67 20.39 2.08
N VAL A 322 16.91 20.29 0.77
CA VAL A 322 18.18 20.76 0.17
C VAL A 322 18.36 22.26 0.34
N THR A 323 17.32 23.06 0.13
CA THR A 323 17.42 24.51 0.32
C THR A 323 17.60 24.88 1.80
N ALA A 324 17.03 24.12 2.74
CA ALA A 324 17.28 24.27 4.19
C ALA A 324 18.74 23.97 4.56
N ILE A 325 19.32 22.88 4.03
CA ILE A 325 20.75 22.58 4.22
C ILE A 325 21.62 23.68 3.61
N ARG A 326 21.28 24.17 2.41
CA ARG A 326 21.97 25.29 1.75
C ARG A 326 21.94 26.56 2.59
N LEU A 327 20.79 26.92 3.14
CA LEU A 327 20.68 28.06 4.05
C LEU A 327 21.55 27.86 5.30
N PHE A 328 21.51 26.67 5.92
CA PHE A 328 22.31 26.34 7.11
C PHE A 328 23.83 26.45 6.85
N VAL A 329 24.31 25.86 5.75
CA VAL A 329 25.74 25.90 5.37
C VAL A 329 26.19 27.33 5.07
N GLU A 330 25.44 28.08 4.25
CA GLU A 330 25.79 29.47 3.93
C GLU A 330 25.73 30.39 5.17
N SER A 331 24.82 30.15 6.11
CA SER A 331 24.76 30.88 7.38
C SER A 331 25.96 30.60 8.28
N ILE A 332 26.45 29.36 8.37
CA ILE A 332 27.69 29.07 9.11
C ILE A 332 28.90 29.71 8.43
N LEU A 333 28.98 29.67 7.10
CA LEU A 333 30.09 30.27 6.35
C LEU A 333 30.13 31.81 6.47
N ARG A 334 28.99 32.47 6.76
CA ARG A 334 28.91 33.93 6.91
C ARG A 334 28.92 34.43 8.35
N TYR A 335 28.29 33.71 9.29
CA TYR A 335 28.14 34.14 10.68
C TYR A 335 29.09 33.41 11.65
N GLY A 336 29.75 32.35 11.19
CA GLY A 336 30.69 31.56 11.98
C GLY A 336 30.04 30.47 12.84
N LEU A 337 30.81 29.99 13.82
CA LEU A 337 30.37 29.03 14.84
C LEU A 337 30.47 29.69 16.23
N PRO A 338 29.53 29.44 17.16
CA PRO A 338 28.35 28.58 17.03
C PRO A 338 27.29 29.12 16.04
N PRO A 339 26.41 28.26 15.49
CA PRO A 339 25.43 28.63 14.46
C PRO A 339 24.31 29.53 15.00
N GLN A 340 24.62 30.82 15.19
CA GLN A 340 23.74 31.82 15.79
C GLN A 340 22.95 32.60 14.73
N PHE A 341 21.94 31.96 14.15
CA PHE A 341 21.07 32.57 13.16
C PHE A 341 19.61 32.09 13.25
N MET A 342 18.70 32.89 12.71
CA MET A 342 17.28 32.57 12.59
C MET A 342 16.86 32.42 11.13
N PRO A 343 16.35 31.24 10.73
CA PRO A 343 15.73 31.05 9.42
C PRO A 343 14.29 31.58 9.39
N VAL A 344 13.98 32.38 8.37
CA VAL A 344 12.65 32.97 8.15
C VAL A 344 12.22 32.79 6.70
N LEU A 345 10.98 32.34 6.50
CA LEU A 345 10.33 32.32 5.20
C LEU A 345 9.48 33.59 5.06
N MET A 346 9.76 34.41 4.04
CA MET A 346 9.08 35.69 3.80
C MET A 346 8.31 35.64 2.47
N ARG A 347 7.06 36.13 2.47
CA ARG A 347 6.26 36.38 1.26
C ARG A 347 6.21 37.90 1.04
N PRO A 348 7.12 38.48 0.24
CA PRO A 348 7.12 39.92 0.00
C PRO A 348 5.93 40.37 -0.85
N ALA A 349 5.41 41.56 -0.57
CA ALA A 349 4.46 42.22 -1.45
C ALA A 349 5.14 42.59 -2.78
N THR A 350 4.49 42.31 -3.91
CA THR A 350 5.09 42.37 -5.27
C THR A 350 5.72 43.72 -5.61
N LYS A 351 5.18 44.82 -5.08
CA LYS A 351 5.68 46.19 -5.32
C LYS A 351 6.77 46.63 -4.34
N ASN A 352 6.90 45.99 -3.17
CA ASN A 352 7.70 46.49 -2.04
C ASN A 352 9.04 45.76 -1.86
N GLN A 353 9.41 44.87 -2.78
CA GLN A 353 10.63 44.04 -2.70
C GLN A 353 11.92 44.84 -2.50
N ALA A 354 12.07 45.98 -3.19
CA ALA A 354 13.26 46.84 -3.05
C ALA A 354 13.31 47.55 -1.68
N ALA A 355 12.17 48.01 -1.17
CA ALA A 355 12.06 48.63 0.15
C ALA A 355 12.36 47.61 1.27
N LEU A 356 11.84 46.38 1.14
CA LEU A 356 12.14 45.28 2.05
C LEU A 356 13.63 44.92 2.07
N ARG A 357 14.27 44.80 0.89
CA ARG A 357 15.72 44.55 0.78
C ARG A 357 16.54 45.62 1.51
N LYS A 358 16.18 46.90 1.36
CA LYS A 358 16.81 48.04 2.05
C LYS A 358 16.59 47.99 3.57
N LEU A 359 15.38 47.68 4.02
CA LEU A 359 15.03 47.54 5.44
C LEU A 359 15.83 46.42 6.11
N LEU A 360 15.93 45.25 5.47
CA LEU A 360 16.71 44.12 5.97
C LEU A 360 18.20 44.44 6.02
N ALA A 361 18.75 45.08 4.98
CA ALA A 361 20.16 45.46 4.96
C ALA A 361 20.51 46.48 6.06
N SER A 362 19.64 47.48 6.27
CA SER A 362 19.80 48.51 7.31
C SER A 362 19.73 47.96 8.74
N ASN A 363 18.92 46.93 9.00
CA ASN A 363 18.65 46.45 10.36
C ASN A 363 19.42 45.19 10.76
N PHE A 364 19.82 44.36 9.79
CA PHE A 364 20.43 43.05 10.03
C PHE A 364 21.76 42.86 9.28
N GLY A 365 22.20 43.83 8.47
CA GLY A 365 23.42 43.71 7.68
C GLY A 365 24.73 43.98 8.43
N ALA A 366 24.70 44.66 9.57
CA ALA A 366 25.90 45.12 10.28
C ALA A 366 26.78 43.99 10.87
N VAL A 367 26.21 42.80 11.09
CA VAL A 367 26.92 41.64 11.68
C VAL A 367 27.69 40.83 10.62
N GLY A 368 27.31 40.93 9.35
CA GLY A 368 27.85 40.13 8.25
C GLY A 368 29.22 40.57 7.69
N GLY A 369 30.01 41.35 8.43
CA GLY A 369 31.33 41.85 8.02
C GLY A 369 31.31 42.90 6.90
N GLN A 370 32.33 43.77 6.86
CA GLN A 370 32.43 44.85 5.86
C GLN A 370 32.67 44.36 4.41
N HIS A 371 32.90 43.06 4.20
CA HIS A 371 33.17 42.48 2.87
C HIS A 371 31.94 42.24 2.00
N PHE A 372 30.71 42.30 2.55
CA PHE A 372 29.48 41.91 1.84
C PHE A 372 28.53 43.08 1.51
N THR A 373 28.99 44.32 1.66
CA THR A 373 28.21 45.53 1.32
C THR A 373 28.52 46.02 -0.08
N SER A 374 27.65 45.75 -1.06
CA SER A 374 27.67 46.45 -2.34
C SER A 374 27.13 47.88 -2.17
N GLU A 375 27.91 48.90 -2.51
CA GLU A 375 27.39 50.27 -2.59
C GLU A 375 26.28 50.37 -3.66
N PRO A 376 25.16 51.06 -3.38
CA PRO A 376 24.07 51.20 -4.34
C PRO A 376 24.36 52.30 -5.36
N GLY A 377 25.31 52.08 -6.28
CA GLY A 377 25.57 53.00 -7.39
C GLY A 377 26.89 52.79 -8.14
N GLY A 378 26.94 51.85 -9.09
CA GLY A 378 28.06 51.70 -10.00
C GLY A 378 27.73 50.78 -11.18
N GLY A 379 27.75 51.30 -12.41
CA GLY A 379 27.40 50.55 -13.62
C GLY A 379 28.62 50.05 -14.40
N GLY A 380 28.58 48.78 -14.80
CA GLY A 380 29.40 48.22 -15.90
C GLY A 380 30.65 47.44 -15.48
N GLY A 381 30.77 46.17 -15.93
CA GLY A 381 32.01 45.39 -15.78
C GLY A 381 31.83 43.87 -15.73
N ALA A 382 31.50 43.26 -16.88
CA ALA A 382 31.44 41.82 -17.20
C ALA A 382 32.05 40.78 -16.22
N GLY A 383 31.33 39.66 -15.99
CA GLY A 383 32.00 38.37 -15.72
C GLY A 383 31.46 37.42 -14.63
N GLY A 384 30.16 37.37 -14.32
CA GLY A 384 29.63 36.36 -13.39
C GLY A 384 28.11 36.39 -13.26
N ALA A 385 27.44 35.23 -13.27
CA ALA A 385 25.99 35.14 -13.23
C ALA A 385 25.44 35.35 -11.81
N GLY A 386 25.03 36.60 -11.54
CA GLY A 386 24.37 37.12 -10.34
C GLY A 386 23.69 36.15 -9.37
N GLU A 387 24.37 35.86 -8.25
CA GLU A 387 23.69 35.83 -6.96
C GLU A 387 23.81 37.22 -6.32
N ASP A 388 22.67 37.87 -6.03
CA ASP A 388 22.62 39.17 -5.37
C ASP A 388 23.36 39.11 -4.00
N LEU A 389 24.44 39.88 -3.85
CA LEU A 389 25.28 39.85 -2.64
C LEU A 389 24.66 40.67 -1.49
N PHE A 390 23.73 40.06 -0.76
CA PHE A 390 23.14 40.65 0.45
C PHE A 390 24.00 40.39 1.70
N PRO A 391 23.95 41.29 2.72
CA PRO A 391 24.65 41.09 3.99
C PRO A 391 23.94 40.08 4.92
N TYR A 392 22.81 39.54 4.48
CA TYR A 392 22.10 38.38 5.04
C TYR A 392 22.00 37.28 3.98
N VAL A 393 21.89 36.00 4.39
CA VAL A 393 21.67 34.93 3.41
C VAL A 393 20.23 35.05 2.89
N LEU A 394 20.07 35.34 1.59
CA LEU A 394 18.78 35.32 0.90
C LEU A 394 18.84 34.30 -0.24
N LYS A 395 17.83 33.44 -0.33
CA LYS A 395 17.54 32.65 -1.53
C LYS A 395 16.14 32.97 -2.05
N SER A 396 16.05 33.14 -3.38
CA SER A 396 14.80 33.41 -4.08
C SER A 396 14.73 32.61 -5.38
N PRO A 397 13.54 32.22 -5.89
CA PRO A 397 12.25 32.17 -5.22
C PRO A 397 11.51 30.82 -5.33
N PHE A 398 10.77 30.42 -4.29
CA PHE A 398 9.76 29.37 -4.46
C PHE A 398 8.50 29.92 -5.14
N VAL A 399 8.06 29.28 -6.22
CA VAL A 399 6.75 29.47 -6.84
C VAL A 399 5.84 28.32 -6.41
N ALA A 400 5.08 28.54 -5.35
CA ALA A 400 4.21 27.54 -4.72
C ALA A 400 2.84 27.38 -5.40
N SER A 401 2.48 28.27 -6.33
CA SER A 401 1.19 28.26 -7.03
C SER A 401 1.35 27.74 -8.46
N ILE A 402 0.42 26.85 -8.83
CA ILE A 402 0.00 26.69 -10.22
C ILE A 402 -0.87 27.91 -10.55
N GLY A 403 -0.69 28.48 -11.74
CA GLY A 403 -1.54 29.57 -12.23
C GLY A 403 -2.89 29.05 -12.71
N MET A 404 -3.80 28.77 -11.78
CA MET A 404 -5.26 28.76 -12.00
C MET A 404 -5.82 29.88 -11.12
N ALA A 405 -5.95 31.07 -11.69
CA ALA A 405 -6.27 32.28 -10.93
C ALA A 405 -7.78 32.47 -10.78
N ILE A 406 -8.28 32.34 -9.55
CA ILE A 406 -9.61 32.84 -9.15
C ILE A 406 -9.41 34.20 -8.43
N PRO A 407 -10.13 35.27 -8.80
CA PRO A 407 -9.91 36.60 -8.22
C PRO A 407 -10.67 36.86 -6.90
N GLY A 408 -9.98 36.66 -5.78
CA GLY A 408 -10.24 37.30 -4.47
C GLY A 408 -11.41 36.78 -3.60
N PRO A 409 -11.61 37.31 -2.38
CA PRO A 409 -10.70 38.09 -1.53
C PRO A 409 -10.14 37.26 -0.33
N LEU A 410 -9.32 37.90 0.51
CA LEU A 410 -8.55 37.27 1.59
C LEU A 410 -9.39 36.88 2.83
N LEU A 411 -9.24 35.64 3.31
CA LEU A 411 -9.28 35.32 4.74
C LEU A 411 -8.52 34.02 5.03
N VAL A 412 -7.70 34.00 6.08
CA VAL A 412 -6.77 32.90 6.41
C VAL A 412 -7.37 31.99 7.49
N PRO A 413 -7.36 30.66 7.29
CA PRO A 413 -7.44 29.69 8.38
C PRO A 413 -6.08 29.08 8.73
N ALA A 414 -5.82 28.95 10.04
CA ALA A 414 -4.65 28.27 10.61
C ALA A 414 -4.78 26.73 10.51
N PRO A 415 -3.74 25.91 10.82
CA PRO A 415 -3.80 24.45 10.66
C PRO A 415 -4.64 23.78 11.75
N HIS A 416 -5.37 22.73 11.38
CA HIS A 416 -5.59 21.55 12.24
C HIS A 416 -5.65 20.29 11.35
N PRO A 417 -5.55 19.06 11.92
CA PRO A 417 -4.89 17.94 11.27
C PRO A 417 -5.88 16.80 10.98
N LEU A 418 -5.39 15.74 10.33
CA LEU A 418 -5.98 14.39 10.30
C LEU A 418 -7.50 14.30 10.02
N ARG A 419 -7.84 13.88 8.79
CA ARG A 419 -8.82 12.80 8.61
C ARG A 419 -8.51 12.01 7.34
N GLN A 420 -7.98 10.80 7.55
CA GLN A 420 -8.56 9.63 6.91
C GLN A 420 -9.99 9.42 7.46
N THR A 421 -10.86 8.91 6.60
CA THR A 421 -12.13 8.22 6.92
C THR A 421 -13.18 8.96 7.77
N LEU A 422 -14.30 9.29 7.11
CA LEU A 422 -15.57 8.60 7.36
C LEU A 422 -16.50 8.76 6.15
N ILE A 423 -16.82 7.65 5.48
CA ILE A 423 -17.97 7.51 4.59
C ILE A 423 -18.80 6.40 5.22
N GLY A 424 -20.03 6.69 5.62
CA GLY A 424 -20.84 5.69 6.31
C GLY A 424 -22.04 6.22 7.08
N LEU A 425 -22.90 7.02 6.44
CA LEU A 425 -24.37 6.97 6.61
C LEU A 425 -25.04 7.79 5.49
N ARG A 426 -26.24 7.37 5.09
CA ARG A 426 -27.06 8.01 4.04
C ARG A 426 -28.24 8.76 4.67
N HIS A 427 -28.89 9.58 3.84
CA HIS A 427 -29.89 10.61 4.20
C HIS A 427 -29.20 11.84 4.81
N PHE A 428 -29.27 13.05 4.25
CA PHE A 428 -30.22 13.58 3.27
C PHE A 428 -29.61 13.94 1.91
N SER A 429 -30.41 13.78 0.85
CA SER A 429 -30.23 14.47 -0.43
C SER A 429 -31.57 15.03 -0.88
N SER A 430 -31.81 16.29 -0.56
CA SER A 430 -32.88 17.11 -1.14
C SER A 430 -32.46 18.58 -1.01
N LEU A 431 -32.87 19.42 -1.97
CA LEU A 431 -32.65 20.88 -1.97
C LEU A 431 -31.20 21.38 -2.10
N ARG A 432 -30.64 21.25 -3.32
CA ARG A 432 -29.75 22.30 -3.88
C ARG A 432 -30.36 22.89 -5.16
N THR A 433 -31.36 23.74 -5.00
CA THR A 433 -31.85 24.66 -6.05
C THR A 433 -32.60 25.86 -5.44
N ALA A 434 -31.86 26.94 -5.16
CA ALA A 434 -32.26 28.35 -5.01
C ALA A 434 -31.03 29.07 -4.42
N ALA A 435 -30.39 30.08 -5.00
CA ALA A 435 -30.90 31.33 -5.56
C ALA A 435 -31.66 32.18 -4.51
N ALA A 436 -30.89 32.95 -3.72
CA ALA A 436 -31.29 34.04 -2.82
C ALA A 436 -32.39 33.72 -1.77
N ALA A 437 -32.03 33.72 -0.48
CA ALA A 437 -32.97 33.54 0.63
C ALA A 437 -32.66 34.47 1.83
N SER A 438 -33.74 34.83 2.54
CA SER A 438 -33.82 35.69 3.73
C SER A 438 -33.10 35.12 4.97
N PRO A 439 -32.90 35.90 6.05
CA PRO A 439 -32.52 35.34 7.35
C PRO A 439 -33.48 34.23 7.78
N VAL A 440 -32.93 33.09 8.18
CA VAL A 440 -33.68 31.93 8.69
C VAL A 440 -34.14 32.24 10.11
N SER A 441 -35.46 32.28 10.31
CA SER A 441 -36.10 32.34 11.64
C SER A 441 -36.00 30.97 12.30
N LEU A 442 -35.65 30.95 13.59
CA LEU A 442 -35.31 29.75 14.35
C LEU A 442 -36.31 29.59 15.50
N HIS A 443 -36.87 28.40 15.66
CA HIS A 443 -37.94 28.13 16.62
C HIS A 443 -37.45 27.39 17.87
N LEU A 444 -38.09 27.65 19.01
CA LEU A 444 -37.82 26.96 20.29
C LEU A 444 -37.91 25.42 20.21
N THR A 445 -38.68 24.88 19.27
CA THR A 445 -38.85 23.44 19.03
C THR A 445 -37.85 22.83 18.05
N ASP A 446 -37.03 23.64 17.37
CA ASP A 446 -36.08 23.15 16.37
C ASP A 446 -34.97 22.33 17.03
N SER A 447 -34.44 21.35 16.30
CA SER A 447 -33.40 20.47 16.82
C SER A 447 -32.09 21.23 17.04
N VAL A 448 -31.25 20.72 17.95
CA VAL A 448 -29.89 21.26 18.16
C VAL A 448 -29.07 21.26 16.87
N GLU A 449 -29.25 20.28 15.97
CA GLU A 449 -28.61 20.28 14.64
C GLU A 449 -29.08 21.46 13.79
N ASP A 450 -30.39 21.62 13.62
CA ASP A 450 -30.97 22.69 12.78
C ASP A 450 -30.58 24.07 13.33
N ALA A 451 -30.54 24.21 14.65
CA ALA A 451 -30.14 25.43 15.33
C ALA A 451 -28.65 25.77 15.09
N ILE A 452 -27.77 24.77 15.16
CA ILE A 452 -26.34 24.91 14.87
C ILE A 452 -26.11 25.20 13.37
N GLU A 453 -26.84 24.52 12.47
CA GLU A 453 -26.74 24.74 11.03
C GLU A 453 -27.20 26.15 10.63
N ALA A 454 -28.36 26.59 11.10
CA ALA A 454 -28.86 27.95 10.87
C ALA A 454 -27.88 29.02 11.40
N ALA A 455 -27.32 28.81 12.60
CA ALA A 455 -26.32 29.70 13.18
C ALA A 455 -25.01 29.74 12.37
N CYS A 456 -24.53 28.59 11.88
CA CYS A 456 -23.36 28.53 11.00
C CYS A 456 -23.60 29.32 9.71
N LEU A 457 -24.73 29.07 9.03
CA LEU A 457 -25.08 29.73 7.77
C LEU A 457 -25.23 31.24 7.95
N ALA A 458 -25.91 31.69 9.02
CA ALA A 458 -26.05 33.11 9.36
C ALA A 458 -24.70 33.79 9.69
N LEU A 459 -23.77 33.06 10.31
CA LEU A 459 -22.39 33.51 10.57
C LEU A 459 -21.45 33.36 9.35
N GLY A 460 -21.99 33.05 8.16
CA GLY A 460 -21.23 32.95 6.91
C GLY A 460 -20.33 31.73 6.81
N ARG A 461 -20.66 30.64 7.53
CA ARG A 461 -19.94 29.37 7.55
C ARG A 461 -20.82 28.23 7.04
N VAL A 462 -20.21 27.27 6.36
CA VAL A 462 -20.87 25.99 6.09
C VAL A 462 -20.66 25.08 7.31
N PRO A 463 -21.70 24.40 7.83
CA PRO A 463 -21.54 23.45 8.94
C PRO A 463 -20.54 22.36 8.56
N GLY A 464 -19.54 22.12 9.42
CA GLY A 464 -18.49 21.15 9.19
C GLY A 464 -18.57 19.95 10.12
N THR A 465 -17.53 19.11 10.07
CA THR A 465 -17.39 18.00 11.03
C THR A 465 -17.35 18.43 12.50
N PRO A 466 -16.74 19.55 12.93
CA PRO A 466 -16.75 19.89 14.35
C PRO A 466 -18.14 20.35 14.83
N GLU A 467 -18.94 20.99 13.98
CA GLU A 467 -20.31 21.39 14.35
C GLU A 467 -21.28 20.20 14.40
N MET A 468 -21.11 19.20 13.52
CA MET A 468 -21.84 17.92 13.65
C MET A 468 -21.43 17.14 14.92
N GLN A 469 -20.14 17.09 15.24
CA GLN A 469 -19.66 16.47 16.49
C GLN A 469 -20.13 17.23 17.74
N LEU A 470 -20.29 18.55 17.65
CA LEU A 470 -20.86 19.37 18.72
C LEU A 470 -22.33 19.03 18.95
N ALA A 471 -23.14 18.90 17.88
CA ALA A 471 -24.54 18.51 17.99
C ALA A 471 -24.70 17.10 18.60
N GLU A 472 -23.86 16.15 18.18
CA GLU A 472 -23.79 14.79 18.75
C GLU A 472 -23.41 14.82 20.23
N THR A 473 -22.40 15.60 20.62
CA THR A 473 -21.98 15.78 22.02
C THR A 473 -23.09 16.43 22.87
N LEU A 474 -23.83 17.40 22.34
CA LEU A 474 -24.94 18.03 23.03
C LEU A 474 -26.11 17.05 23.26
N LYS A 475 -26.43 16.22 22.25
CA LYS A 475 -27.41 15.14 22.38
C LYS A 475 -27.01 14.07 23.39
N GLU A 476 -25.74 13.68 23.44
CA GLU A 476 -25.21 12.78 24.49
C GLU A 476 -25.38 13.37 25.90
N ASN A 477 -25.39 14.71 26.02
CA ASN A 477 -25.67 15.46 27.25
C ASN A 477 -27.16 15.85 27.41
N TRP A 478 -28.06 15.22 26.65
CA TRP A 478 -29.53 15.36 26.72
C TRP A 478 -30.05 16.76 26.34
N LEU A 479 -29.24 17.58 25.68
CA LEU A 479 -29.61 18.87 25.12
C LEU A 479 -30.04 18.63 23.66
N SER A 480 -31.32 18.81 23.36
CA SER A 480 -31.92 18.30 22.10
C SER A 480 -32.64 19.36 21.27
N THR A 481 -33.01 20.49 21.88
CA THR A 481 -33.67 21.63 21.24
C THR A 481 -32.80 22.90 21.24
N ALA A 482 -33.13 23.85 20.36
CA ALA A 482 -32.53 25.19 20.36
C ALA A 482 -32.67 25.90 21.73
N ALA A 483 -33.79 25.68 22.43
CA ALA A 483 -34.05 26.23 23.75
C ALA A 483 -33.09 25.69 24.83
N ASP A 484 -32.79 24.38 24.81
CA ASP A 484 -31.83 23.75 25.72
C ASP A 484 -30.44 24.38 25.57
N LEU A 485 -30.01 24.61 24.33
CA LEU A 485 -28.74 25.25 23.98
C LEU A 485 -28.63 26.69 24.52
N ALA A 486 -29.72 27.45 24.44
CA ALA A 486 -29.80 28.81 24.95
C ALA A 486 -29.79 28.87 26.49
N SER A 487 -30.35 27.85 27.16
CA SER A 487 -30.41 27.76 28.62
C SER A 487 -29.05 27.57 29.31
N LEU A 488 -28.02 27.14 28.57
CA LEU A 488 -26.67 26.96 29.09
C LEU A 488 -26.07 28.27 29.59
N THR A 489 -25.35 28.24 30.72
CA THR A 489 -24.45 29.34 31.09
C THR A 489 -23.22 29.37 30.18
N GLU A 490 -22.55 30.52 30.04
CA GLU A 490 -21.33 30.65 29.22
C GLU A 490 -20.22 29.67 29.64
N THR A 491 -20.12 29.36 30.94
CA THR A 491 -19.15 28.40 31.48
C THR A 491 -19.50 26.96 31.14
N GLN A 492 -20.78 26.58 31.16
CA GLN A 492 -21.25 25.26 30.71
C GLN A 492 -21.11 25.09 29.19
N ALA A 493 -21.49 26.12 28.42
CA ALA A 493 -21.31 26.15 26.97
C ALA A 493 -19.83 25.97 26.58
N ALA A 494 -18.92 26.69 27.25
CA ALA A 494 -17.48 26.53 27.04
C ALA A 494 -16.97 25.13 27.45
N ALA A 495 -17.49 24.54 28.54
CA ALA A 495 -17.13 23.18 28.97
C ALA A 495 -17.60 22.10 27.99
N LEU A 496 -18.75 22.30 27.33
CA LEU A 496 -19.29 21.42 26.28
C LEU A 496 -18.73 21.74 24.88
N GLY A 497 -17.78 22.68 24.76
CA GLY A 497 -17.14 23.02 23.49
C GLY A 497 -17.98 23.91 22.55
N VAL A 498 -19.12 24.43 23.01
CA VAL A 498 -19.99 25.32 22.23
C VAL A 498 -19.29 26.68 22.01
N PRO A 499 -19.09 27.14 20.76
CA PRO A 499 -18.52 28.45 20.51
C PRO A 499 -19.46 29.57 21.00
N LEU A 500 -18.97 30.46 21.87
CA LEU A 500 -19.78 31.53 22.45
C LEU A 500 -20.49 32.40 21.40
N LYS A 501 -19.87 32.67 20.24
CA LYS A 501 -20.52 33.41 19.14
C LYS A 501 -21.73 32.70 18.54
N LEU A 502 -21.70 31.37 18.48
CA LEU A 502 -22.81 30.55 18.02
C LEU A 502 -23.93 30.57 19.06
N LYS A 503 -23.58 30.43 20.35
CA LYS A 503 -24.54 30.56 21.46
C LYS A 503 -25.23 31.93 21.46
N CYS A 504 -24.48 33.04 21.44
CA CYS A 504 -25.06 34.38 21.46
C CYS A 504 -26.02 34.62 20.29
N TRP A 505 -25.71 34.11 19.09
CA TRP A 505 -26.60 34.25 17.94
C TRP A 505 -27.90 33.44 18.11
N ILE A 506 -27.83 32.22 18.67
CA ILE A 506 -29.04 31.42 19.00
C ILE A 506 -29.85 32.09 20.12
N ASP A 507 -29.19 32.63 21.14
CA ASP A 507 -29.83 33.41 22.21
C ASP A 507 -30.60 34.62 21.64
N GLU A 508 -29.98 35.36 20.71
CA GLU A 508 -30.59 36.52 20.02
C GLU A 508 -31.75 36.10 19.08
N ALA A 509 -31.59 35.02 18.31
CA ALA A 509 -32.63 34.50 17.40
C ALA A 509 -33.88 34.04 18.16
N LEU A 510 -33.72 33.25 19.22
CA LEU A 510 -34.83 32.80 20.07
C LEU A 510 -35.41 33.94 20.93
N ALA A 511 -34.64 35.00 21.19
CA ALA A 511 -35.17 36.23 21.79
C ALA A 511 -35.99 37.07 20.79
N SER A 512 -35.68 37.03 19.48
CA SER A 512 -36.54 37.64 18.46
C SER A 512 -37.82 36.84 18.26
N GLU A 513 -37.75 35.51 18.21
CA GLU A 513 -38.94 34.65 18.09
C GLU A 513 -39.90 34.84 19.28
N ARG A 514 -39.40 34.86 20.52
CA ARG A 514 -40.23 35.12 21.71
C ARG A 514 -40.95 36.47 21.64
N LYS A 515 -40.31 37.52 21.12
CA LYS A 515 -40.95 38.83 20.89
C LYS A 515 -41.99 38.78 19.77
N GLU A 516 -41.76 38.02 18.71
CA GLU A 516 -42.77 37.82 17.66
C GLU A 516 -43.98 37.04 18.20
N ILE A 517 -43.77 35.99 18.99
CA ILE A 517 -44.84 35.24 19.65
C ILE A 517 -45.63 36.12 20.64
N GLU A 518 -44.96 36.97 21.43
CA GLU A 518 -45.64 37.98 22.28
C GLU A 518 -46.43 39.02 21.45
N THR A 519 -45.91 39.40 20.27
CA THR A 519 -46.58 40.33 19.34
C THR A 519 -47.78 39.67 18.63
N ILE A 520 -47.68 38.38 18.31
CA ILE A 520 -48.77 37.58 17.72
C ILE A 520 -49.85 37.32 18.77
N ASN A 521 -49.49 36.96 20.01
CA ASN A 521 -50.44 36.75 21.10
C ASN A 521 -51.15 38.04 21.53
N SER A 522 -50.51 39.21 21.39
CA SER A 522 -51.15 40.51 21.64
C SER A 522 -51.98 41.03 20.46
N SER A 523 -51.69 40.63 19.22
CA SER A 523 -52.47 41.02 18.03
C SER A 523 -53.63 40.07 17.70
N SER A 524 -53.55 38.79 18.10
CA SER A 524 -54.58 37.77 17.84
C SER A 524 -55.86 37.92 18.68
N PHE A 525 -55.95 38.95 19.52
CA PHE A 525 -57.15 39.25 20.32
C PHE A 525 -58.04 40.38 19.72
N SER A 526 -57.81 40.78 18.47
CA SER A 526 -58.62 41.81 17.79
C SER A 526 -59.27 41.35 16.48
N SER A 527 -60.61 41.35 16.50
CA SER A 527 -61.57 41.38 15.38
C SER A 527 -61.76 40.16 14.46
N ASN A 528 -62.90 39.46 14.67
CA ASN A 528 -64.06 39.35 13.76
C ASN A 528 -63.80 39.04 12.25
N PHE A 529 -64.51 38.14 11.54
CA PHE A 529 -65.83 37.52 11.78
C PHE A 529 -66.18 36.45 10.70
N GLN A 530 -67.26 35.69 10.93
CA GLN A 530 -68.19 35.09 9.93
C GLN A 530 -67.77 33.94 8.98
N GLY A 531 -68.61 32.88 8.94
CA GLY A 531 -68.86 32.05 7.75
C GLY A 531 -68.42 30.58 7.82
N GLY A 532 -69.08 29.74 8.63
CA GLY A 532 -68.71 28.32 8.77
C GLY A 532 -69.43 27.35 7.83
N SER A 533 -68.78 26.24 7.48
CA SER A 533 -69.42 24.95 7.12
C SER A 533 -68.45 23.75 7.18
N ALA A 534 -68.74 22.81 8.09
CA ALA A 534 -68.46 21.35 8.00
C ALA A 534 -67.00 20.80 7.95
N ILE A 535 -66.38 20.79 9.14
CA ILE A 535 -65.60 19.71 9.81
C ILE A 535 -66.18 18.26 9.56
N PRO A 536 -65.48 17.10 9.82
CA PRO A 536 -64.89 16.79 11.15
C PRO A 536 -63.62 15.89 11.28
N ALA A 537 -62.76 16.33 12.22
CA ALA A 537 -62.19 15.60 13.37
C ALA A 537 -61.32 14.32 13.23
N ALA A 538 -60.06 14.42 13.71
CA ALA A 538 -59.42 13.46 14.63
C ALA A 538 -58.04 13.97 15.18
N ALA A 539 -57.99 15.12 15.86
CA ALA A 539 -56.74 15.64 16.47
C ALA A 539 -56.96 16.62 17.65
N ALA A 540 -57.82 16.27 18.62
CA ALA A 540 -58.07 17.09 19.81
C ALA A 540 -58.72 16.31 20.97
N ALA A 541 -57.95 15.49 21.68
CA ALA A 541 -58.27 14.99 23.03
C ALA A 541 -56.99 14.44 23.68
N LEU A 542 -56.76 14.76 24.96
CA LEU A 542 -55.52 14.50 25.73
C LEU A 542 -54.32 15.33 25.18
N PHE A 543 -53.85 16.39 25.83
CA PHE A 543 -53.57 16.50 27.27
C PHE A 543 -53.66 17.97 27.72
N GLN A 544 -54.58 18.27 28.64
CA GLN A 544 -54.70 19.59 29.27
C GLN A 544 -54.89 19.37 30.77
N GLU A 545 -53.79 19.22 31.51
CA GLU A 545 -53.84 19.42 32.96
C GLU A 545 -52.48 19.84 33.55
N GLN A 546 -52.56 20.72 34.55
CA GLN A 546 -51.56 21.06 35.57
C GLN A 546 -50.39 21.99 35.18
N LEU A 547 -50.72 23.28 35.30
CA LEU A 547 -49.83 24.39 35.63
C LEU A 547 -49.00 24.19 36.92
N SER A 548 -47.85 24.89 36.94
CA SER A 548 -47.22 25.60 38.08
C SER A 548 -46.66 24.78 39.27
N LEU A 549 -45.52 25.11 39.88
CA LEU A 549 -45.10 26.41 40.46
C LEU A 549 -43.60 26.34 40.89
N ASP A 550 -42.91 27.49 40.94
CA ASP A 550 -41.54 27.62 41.48
C ASP A 550 -41.53 28.06 42.97
N THR A 551 -40.54 27.54 43.71
CA THR A 551 -39.83 28.07 44.91
C THR A 551 -40.55 28.87 46.02
N VAL A 552 -40.37 28.43 47.28
CA VAL A 552 -40.22 29.32 48.47
C VAL A 552 -39.14 28.75 49.41
N ASP A 553 -38.29 29.62 49.95
CA ASP A 553 -37.22 29.32 50.92
C ASP A 553 -37.66 28.76 52.27
N THR A 554 -36.77 28.02 52.96
CA THR A 554 -36.51 28.25 54.40
C THR A 554 -35.15 27.72 54.85
N SER A 555 -34.54 28.41 55.80
CA SER A 555 -33.18 28.19 56.33
C SER A 555 -33.12 27.19 57.50
N GLY A 556 -31.95 26.55 57.73
CA GLY A 556 -31.68 25.97 59.06
C GLY A 556 -30.64 24.85 59.20
N THR A 557 -29.36 25.21 59.31
CA THR A 557 -28.31 24.65 60.22
C THR A 557 -28.11 23.13 60.47
N SER A 558 -26.83 22.73 60.47
CA SER A 558 -26.21 21.52 61.08
C SER A 558 -26.58 20.14 60.49
N GLY A 559 -25.68 19.15 60.45
CA GLY A 559 -24.25 19.12 60.76
C GLY A 559 -23.68 17.68 60.80
N ASP A 560 -22.37 17.56 60.60
CA ASP A 560 -21.47 16.45 60.98
C ASP A 560 -21.63 15.01 60.39
N LYS A 561 -20.46 14.52 59.91
CA LYS A 561 -19.86 13.17 60.12
C LYS A 561 -20.43 11.89 59.46
N LEU A 562 -19.57 11.37 58.57
CA LEU A 562 -18.88 10.06 58.64
C LEU A 562 -19.66 8.73 58.83
N GLN A 563 -19.27 7.80 57.95
CA GLN A 563 -18.96 6.37 58.18
C GLN A 563 -20.03 5.27 57.95
N ASN A 564 -19.58 4.37 57.07
CA ASN A 564 -19.59 2.91 57.16
C ASN A 564 -20.78 2.04 56.68
N CYS A 565 -20.40 1.17 55.76
CA CYS A 565 -20.61 -0.29 55.73
C CYS A 565 -21.97 -0.89 55.32
N GLU A 566 -21.85 -1.66 54.23
CA GLU A 566 -22.28 -3.07 54.11
C GLU A 566 -23.77 -3.43 53.97
N ALA A 567 -24.09 -3.73 52.71
CA ALA A 567 -24.53 -5.05 52.24
C ALA A 567 -26.03 -5.43 52.24
N SER A 568 -26.34 -6.27 51.25
CA SER A 568 -27.51 -7.17 51.16
C SER A 568 -28.83 -6.52 50.70
N ILE A 569 -29.72 -7.17 49.92
CA ILE A 569 -29.70 -8.41 49.11
C ILE A 569 -30.95 -8.37 48.19
N GLU A 570 -30.97 -9.10 47.05
CA GLU A 570 -32.15 -9.49 46.23
C GLU A 570 -33.17 -8.41 45.80
N SER A 571 -33.50 -8.24 44.51
CA SER A 571 -34.25 -9.26 43.75
C SER A 571 -34.48 -8.80 42.30
N SER A 572 -34.50 -9.76 41.36
CA SER A 572 -35.16 -9.63 40.04
C SER A 572 -36.52 -10.36 40.11
N PRO A 573 -37.46 -10.24 39.14
CA PRO A 573 -37.27 -10.97 37.86
C PRO A 573 -38.05 -10.45 36.60
N HIS A 574 -37.72 -11.06 35.43
CA HIS A 574 -38.57 -11.19 34.21
C HIS A 574 -38.92 -9.89 33.43
N SER A 575 -39.15 -9.82 32.11
CA SER A 575 -39.14 -10.75 30.93
C SER A 575 -39.53 -9.93 29.66
N SER A 576 -39.35 -10.26 28.37
CA SER A 576 -38.63 -11.31 27.58
C SER A 576 -38.85 -11.02 26.05
N PHE A 577 -38.28 -11.84 25.13
CA PHE A 577 -38.48 -11.88 23.65
C PHE A 577 -37.85 -10.74 22.81
N SER A 578 -37.37 -10.93 21.57
CA SER A 578 -36.97 -12.13 20.78
C SER A 578 -36.23 -11.71 19.49
N ASN A 579 -35.54 -12.65 18.81
CA ASN A 579 -35.11 -12.46 17.41
C ASN A 579 -35.13 -13.80 16.64
N ASP A 580 -35.78 -13.80 15.48
CA ASP A 580 -35.83 -14.89 14.49
C ASP A 580 -34.53 -14.88 13.64
N ALA A 581 -33.81 -16.00 13.47
CA ALA A 581 -34.05 -17.18 12.62
C ALA A 581 -33.62 -17.03 11.15
N ALA A 582 -32.64 -17.83 10.74
CA ALA A 582 -32.30 -18.14 9.34
C ALA A 582 -31.70 -19.58 9.26
N PRO A 583 -31.86 -20.33 8.15
CA PRO A 583 -31.93 -21.79 8.21
C PRO A 583 -30.64 -22.54 7.84
N SER A 584 -30.58 -23.81 8.26
CA SER A 584 -29.59 -24.81 7.85
C SER A 584 -30.11 -25.72 6.72
N LEU A 585 -29.19 -26.35 5.99
CA LEU A 585 -29.47 -27.42 5.01
C LEU A 585 -28.71 -28.71 5.40
N GLU A 586 -29.31 -29.84 5.05
CA GLU A 586 -29.05 -31.16 5.65
C GLU A 586 -27.91 -31.95 4.98
N SER A 587 -27.34 -32.91 5.71
CA SER A 587 -27.09 -34.25 5.16
C SER A 587 -27.11 -35.31 6.27
N THR A 588 -27.50 -36.54 5.90
CA THR A 588 -28.05 -37.57 6.80
C THR A 588 -27.12 -38.79 6.98
N ALA A 589 -27.06 -39.36 8.19
CA ALA A 589 -26.68 -40.78 8.41
C ALA A 589 -27.04 -41.34 9.82
N ALA A 590 -28.16 -42.08 9.86
CA ALA A 590 -28.44 -43.28 10.68
C ALA A 590 -27.85 -43.50 12.10
N SER A 591 -28.70 -43.29 13.11
CA SER A 591 -29.09 -44.23 14.19
C SER A 591 -28.07 -45.00 15.05
N ALA A 592 -28.09 -44.73 16.36
CA ALA A 592 -28.33 -45.75 17.41
C ALA A 592 -28.85 -45.09 18.71
N ASP A 593 -29.96 -45.61 19.27
CA ASP A 593 -30.51 -45.16 20.55
C ASP A 593 -29.61 -45.52 21.75
N THR A 594 -29.44 -44.59 22.69
CA THR A 594 -29.72 -44.82 24.12
C THR A 594 -29.93 -43.48 24.82
N SER A 595 -30.90 -43.45 25.73
CA SER A 595 -31.21 -42.32 26.61
C SER A 595 -30.14 -42.09 27.70
N ASP A 596 -30.33 -41.03 28.47
CA ASP A 596 -29.75 -40.82 29.81
C ASP A 596 -28.29 -40.33 29.91
N THR A 597 -27.98 -39.19 29.27
CA THR A 597 -27.13 -38.14 29.88
C THR A 597 -27.63 -36.73 29.56
N LYS A 598 -28.81 -36.37 30.10
CA LYS A 598 -29.10 -34.98 30.48
C LYS A 598 -28.95 -34.86 32.01
N ASP A 599 -28.75 -33.64 32.47
CA ASP A 599 -28.44 -33.22 33.84
C ASP A 599 -26.96 -33.35 34.27
N PHE A 600 -26.50 -32.32 35.01
CA PHE A 600 -25.11 -32.04 35.46
C PHE A 600 -24.10 -31.42 34.47
N ARG A 601 -24.45 -30.32 33.77
CA ARG A 601 -23.45 -29.30 33.37
C ARG A 601 -23.90 -27.88 33.02
N GLU A 602 -24.89 -27.33 33.73
CA GLU A 602 -25.16 -25.88 33.73
C GLU A 602 -25.04 -25.35 35.16
N GLN A 603 -24.47 -24.14 35.32
CA GLN A 603 -24.24 -23.32 36.54
C GLN A 603 -22.79 -23.15 37.08
N GLN A 604 -21.78 -23.78 36.50
CA GLN A 604 -20.38 -23.31 36.63
C GLN A 604 -19.65 -23.43 35.28
N GLY A 605 -18.89 -22.39 34.91
CA GLY A 605 -18.08 -22.40 33.70
C GLY A 605 -17.04 -23.53 33.78
N TRP A 606 -16.99 -24.39 32.75
CA TRP A 606 -16.01 -25.48 32.71
C TRP A 606 -14.55 -24.98 32.79
N GLU A 607 -14.31 -23.73 32.38
CA GLU A 607 -13.01 -23.07 32.42
C GLU A 607 -12.55 -22.71 33.84
N ASP A 608 -13.47 -22.42 34.75
CA ASP A 608 -13.19 -22.00 36.13
C ASP A 608 -12.77 -23.18 37.04
N LEU A 609 -13.04 -24.41 36.59
CA LEU A 609 -12.63 -25.63 37.29
C LEU A 609 -11.10 -25.79 37.25
N SER A 610 -10.51 -26.17 38.38
CA SER A 610 -9.09 -26.57 38.42
C SER A 610 -8.84 -27.82 37.57
N ILE A 611 -7.59 -28.02 37.13
CA ILE A 611 -7.21 -29.11 36.20
C ILE A 611 -7.58 -30.50 36.76
N GLU A 612 -7.53 -30.65 38.07
CA GLU A 612 -7.90 -31.85 38.83
C GLU A 612 -9.40 -32.17 38.72
N ASN A 613 -10.24 -31.15 38.57
CA ASN A 613 -11.70 -31.24 38.52
C ASN A 613 -12.27 -31.26 37.08
N ARG A 614 -11.45 -30.91 36.09
CA ARG A 614 -11.84 -30.97 34.66
C ARG A 614 -11.91 -32.43 34.18
N ILE A 615 -12.85 -32.68 33.26
CA ILE A 615 -13.04 -33.98 32.58
C ILE A 615 -12.52 -33.85 31.15
N CYS A 616 -11.60 -34.73 30.77
CA CYS A 616 -10.98 -34.83 29.45
C CYS A 616 -11.97 -35.45 28.45
N PRO A 617 -12.23 -34.84 27.28
CA PRO A 617 -13.01 -35.48 26.22
C PRO A 617 -12.23 -36.66 25.60
N PRO A 618 -12.90 -37.58 24.89
CA PRO A 618 -12.24 -38.67 24.17
C PRO A 618 -11.18 -38.12 23.19
N LEU A 619 -9.99 -38.73 23.17
CA LEU A 619 -8.84 -38.21 22.41
C LEU A 619 -8.89 -38.53 20.91
N ASP A 620 -9.78 -39.44 20.53
CA ASP A 620 -10.04 -40.01 19.21
C ASP A 620 -11.33 -39.47 18.56
N ARG A 621 -12.05 -38.56 19.25
CA ARG A 621 -13.37 -37.99 18.87
C ARG A 621 -13.49 -37.36 17.46
N PHE A 622 -12.37 -37.15 16.76
CA PHE A 622 -12.32 -36.56 15.42
C PHE A 622 -11.96 -37.56 14.30
N GLY A 623 -11.71 -38.83 14.62
CA GLY A 623 -11.50 -39.89 13.62
C GLY A 623 -10.17 -39.89 12.86
N TYR A 624 -9.23 -38.99 13.17
CA TYR A 624 -7.95 -38.88 12.45
C TYR A 624 -6.85 -39.76 13.06
N GLU A 625 -6.55 -40.90 12.43
CA GLU A 625 -5.53 -41.86 12.90
C GLU A 625 -4.08 -41.36 12.76
N TYR A 626 -3.22 -41.76 13.70
CA TYR A 626 -1.79 -41.45 13.64
C TYR A 626 -1.10 -42.21 12.51
N GLY A 627 -0.44 -41.49 11.61
CA GLY A 627 0.32 -42.08 10.50
C GLY A 627 -0.47 -42.23 9.20
N ALA A 628 -1.80 -42.25 9.26
CA ALA A 628 -2.72 -42.33 8.11
C ALA A 628 -2.85 -40.99 7.35
N TRP A 629 -1.80 -40.16 7.34
CA TRP A 629 -1.86 -38.80 6.82
C TRP A 629 -1.60 -38.70 5.30
N PRO A 630 -2.24 -37.75 4.59
CA PRO A 630 -2.05 -37.60 3.15
C PRO A 630 -0.63 -37.19 2.78
N ASN A 631 -0.18 -37.61 1.60
CA ASN A 631 1.11 -37.25 1.02
C ASN A 631 1.09 -35.82 0.48
N VAL A 632 1.53 -34.86 1.31
CA VAL A 632 1.54 -33.42 0.97
C VAL A 632 2.53 -33.02 -0.13
N VAL A 633 3.32 -33.97 -0.64
CA VAL A 633 4.17 -33.77 -1.82
C VAL A 633 3.91 -34.93 -2.76
N THR A 634 3.35 -34.63 -3.92
CA THR A 634 2.92 -35.61 -4.93
C THR A 634 4.06 -36.18 -5.77
N ARG A 635 5.27 -35.61 -5.67
CA ARG A 635 6.45 -36.03 -6.44
C ARG A 635 7.03 -37.33 -5.89
N GLY A 636 7.21 -38.30 -6.79
CA GLY A 636 7.94 -39.54 -6.51
C GLY A 636 9.37 -39.30 -6.01
N ARG A 637 9.92 -40.28 -5.29
CA ARG A 637 11.25 -40.19 -4.66
C ARG A 637 12.37 -40.27 -5.72
N ALA A 638 12.72 -39.13 -6.31
CA ALA A 638 13.77 -39.05 -7.32
C ALA A 638 15.11 -39.65 -6.84
N THR A 639 15.85 -40.23 -7.77
CA THR A 639 17.16 -40.87 -7.52
C THR A 639 18.12 -39.93 -6.79
N LYS A 640 18.93 -40.46 -5.86
CA LYS A 640 19.95 -39.69 -5.17
C LYS A 640 21.21 -39.64 -6.04
N TYR A 641 21.62 -38.43 -6.43
CA TYR A 641 22.81 -38.19 -7.24
C TYR A 641 23.91 -37.42 -6.49
N ALA A 642 23.59 -36.73 -5.40
CA ALA A 642 24.55 -35.98 -4.59
C ALA A 642 25.52 -36.91 -3.84
N LEU A 643 26.82 -36.62 -3.90
CA LEU A 643 27.88 -37.42 -3.26
C LEU A 643 27.68 -37.55 -1.75
N LYS A 644 27.80 -38.78 -1.23
CA LYS A 644 27.85 -39.02 0.22
C LYS A 644 29.24 -38.64 0.76
N LEU A 645 29.30 -38.26 2.03
CA LEU A 645 30.56 -37.97 2.72
C LEU A 645 31.55 -39.14 2.71
N SER A 646 31.03 -40.37 2.74
CA SER A 646 31.81 -41.61 2.63
C SER A 646 32.37 -41.90 1.22
N GLU A 647 31.85 -41.25 0.18
CA GLU A 647 32.21 -41.50 -1.23
C GLU A 647 33.22 -40.47 -1.76
N MET A 648 33.42 -39.35 -1.05
CA MET A 648 34.36 -38.30 -1.46
C MET A 648 35.79 -38.64 -1.06
N THR A 649 36.76 -38.27 -1.91
CA THR A 649 38.20 -38.34 -1.57
C THR A 649 38.54 -37.41 -0.40
N ASP A 650 39.62 -37.71 0.34
CA ASP A 650 40.06 -36.86 1.45
C ASP A 650 40.50 -35.46 1.01
N SER A 651 40.94 -35.31 -0.25
CA SER A 651 41.24 -34.00 -0.83
C SER A 651 39.97 -33.17 -1.00
N LEU A 652 38.92 -33.72 -1.62
CA LEU A 652 37.64 -33.02 -1.82
C LEU A 652 36.94 -32.68 -0.50
N ARG A 653 37.06 -33.53 0.53
CA ARG A 653 36.56 -33.20 1.89
C ARG A 653 37.27 -31.96 2.45
N LYS A 654 38.61 -31.93 2.39
CA LYS A 654 39.42 -30.77 2.85
C LYS A 654 39.09 -29.49 2.08
N GLU A 655 38.87 -29.57 0.76
CA GLU A 655 38.41 -28.41 -0.03
C GLU A 655 37.05 -27.89 0.44
N LEU A 656 36.09 -28.78 0.71
CA LEU A 656 34.76 -28.39 1.21
C LEU A 656 34.83 -27.78 2.62
N ASP A 657 35.71 -28.28 3.49
CA ASP A 657 35.94 -27.72 4.83
C ASP A 657 36.66 -26.36 4.79
N ALA A 658 37.57 -26.17 3.82
CA ALA A 658 38.18 -24.87 3.54
C ALA A 658 37.14 -23.87 3.02
N LEU A 659 36.29 -24.27 2.06
CA LEU A 659 35.15 -23.48 1.58
C LEU A 659 34.17 -23.12 2.70
N HIS A 660 33.93 -24.01 3.67
CA HIS A 660 33.11 -23.72 4.84
C HIS A 660 33.76 -22.67 5.74
N THR A 661 35.06 -22.84 6.01
CA THR A 661 35.86 -21.93 6.84
C THR A 661 35.94 -20.53 6.23
N PHE A 662 36.13 -20.42 4.91
CA PHE A 662 36.20 -19.19 4.14
C PHE A 662 35.02 -18.24 4.36
N GLY A 663 33.78 -18.75 4.34
CA GLY A 663 32.59 -17.92 4.54
C GLY A 663 32.08 -17.87 5.97
N THR A 664 32.53 -18.73 6.88
CA THR A 664 32.10 -18.67 8.30
C THR A 664 33.06 -17.89 9.20
N LYS A 665 34.30 -17.67 8.77
CA LYS A 665 35.31 -16.87 9.49
C LYS A 665 35.71 -15.64 8.69
N LYS A 666 36.09 -14.57 9.40
CA LYS A 666 36.67 -13.36 8.78
C LYS A 666 38.18 -13.55 8.62
N PHE A 667 38.72 -13.17 7.47
CA PHE A 667 40.15 -13.26 7.13
C PHE A 667 40.62 -11.97 6.45
N PHE A 668 41.94 -11.80 6.29
CA PHE A 668 42.53 -10.63 5.64
C PHE A 668 42.23 -10.64 4.13
N GLY A 669 41.72 -9.53 3.57
CA GLY A 669 41.26 -9.48 2.18
C GLY A 669 39.80 -9.90 1.96
N ALA A 670 39.09 -10.36 3.00
CA ALA A 670 37.68 -10.76 2.88
C ALA A 670 36.76 -9.59 2.47
N GLN A 671 36.22 -9.62 1.25
CA GLN A 671 35.31 -8.58 0.75
C GLN A 671 33.84 -8.78 1.15
N ALA A 672 33.50 -9.81 1.93
CA ALA A 672 32.12 -10.08 2.35
C ALA A 672 32.06 -10.53 3.81
N ASP A 673 30.98 -10.15 4.50
CA ASP A 673 30.77 -10.56 5.88
C ASP A 673 30.53 -12.07 6.01
N PRO A 674 30.97 -12.69 7.12
CA PRO A 674 30.75 -14.12 7.37
C PRO A 674 29.26 -14.51 7.38
N ILE A 675 28.93 -15.56 6.63
CA ILE A 675 27.61 -16.19 6.61
C ILE A 675 27.45 -17.11 7.82
N ALA A 676 26.19 -17.36 8.20
CA ALA A 676 25.89 -18.31 9.27
C ALA A 676 26.22 -19.76 8.84
N ASP A 677 26.78 -20.53 9.77
CA ASP A 677 27.13 -21.95 9.64
C ASP A 677 26.06 -22.79 8.92
N CYS A 678 24.81 -22.72 9.38
CA CYS A 678 23.67 -23.43 8.78
C CYS A 678 23.29 -22.97 7.34
N THR A 679 23.92 -21.92 6.83
CA THR A 679 23.83 -21.48 5.43
C THR A 679 25.02 -22.00 4.63
N ALA A 680 26.23 -21.99 5.20
CA ALA A 680 27.42 -22.58 4.60
C ALA A 680 27.25 -24.10 4.36
N LEU A 681 26.73 -24.84 5.35
CA LEU A 681 26.38 -26.26 5.22
C LEU A 681 25.39 -26.54 4.08
N LYS A 682 24.40 -25.65 3.88
CA LYS A 682 23.46 -25.78 2.74
C LYS A 682 24.14 -25.55 1.40
N TYR A 683 25.06 -24.59 1.32
CA TYR A 683 25.83 -24.37 0.10
C TYR A 683 26.72 -25.58 -0.21
N GLN A 684 27.37 -26.18 0.79
CA GLN A 684 28.09 -27.46 0.61
C GLN A 684 27.17 -28.58 0.12
N ASP A 685 25.98 -28.77 0.68
CA ASP A 685 25.03 -29.80 0.24
C ASP A 685 24.61 -29.62 -1.24
N HIS A 686 24.40 -28.38 -1.69
CA HIS A 686 24.09 -28.09 -3.09
C HIS A 686 25.28 -28.30 -4.03
N LEU A 687 26.50 -27.96 -3.60
CA LEU A 687 27.73 -28.20 -4.36
C LEU A 687 28.06 -29.69 -4.47
N ARG A 688 27.85 -30.46 -3.39
CA ARG A 688 27.91 -31.94 -3.41
C ARG A 688 26.86 -32.56 -4.34
N GLY A 689 25.73 -31.88 -4.54
CA GLY A 689 24.78 -32.16 -5.62
C GLY A 689 25.42 -32.02 -7.01
N MET A 690 26.02 -30.87 -7.29
CA MET A 690 26.65 -30.59 -8.60
C MET A 690 27.85 -31.52 -8.89
N LEU A 691 28.72 -31.76 -7.91
CA LEU A 691 29.83 -32.72 -8.00
C LEU A 691 29.31 -34.15 -8.24
N GLY A 692 28.24 -34.54 -7.56
CA GLY A 692 27.60 -35.84 -7.77
C GLY A 692 26.92 -35.97 -9.14
N TRP A 693 26.40 -34.88 -9.71
CA TRP A 693 25.92 -34.84 -11.10
C TRP A 693 27.08 -34.99 -12.10
N MET A 694 28.23 -34.34 -11.86
CA MET A 694 29.43 -34.56 -12.69
C MET A 694 29.87 -36.03 -12.66
N HIS A 695 29.85 -36.66 -11.49
CA HIS A 695 30.18 -38.08 -11.37
C HIS A 695 29.17 -38.98 -12.08
N THR A 696 27.89 -38.87 -11.70
CA THR A 696 26.85 -39.85 -12.06
C THR A 696 26.19 -39.62 -13.43
N VAL A 697 26.22 -38.38 -13.95
CA VAL A 697 25.57 -38.01 -15.22
C VAL A 697 26.59 -37.62 -16.29
N ARG A 698 27.70 -36.95 -15.93
CA ARG A 698 28.79 -36.63 -16.88
C ARG A 698 29.91 -37.69 -16.90
N GLY A 699 29.88 -38.69 -16.03
CA GLY A 699 30.84 -39.80 -16.02
C GLY A 699 32.25 -39.45 -15.51
N VAL A 700 32.42 -38.31 -14.82
CA VAL A 700 33.73 -37.88 -14.32
C VAL A 700 34.19 -38.78 -13.15
N PRO A 701 35.39 -39.38 -13.18
CA PRO A 701 35.90 -40.21 -12.08
C PRO A 701 35.96 -39.43 -10.75
N ILE A 702 35.68 -40.10 -9.63
CA ILE A 702 35.63 -39.46 -8.30
C ILE A 702 36.96 -38.78 -7.95
N ASP A 703 38.09 -39.39 -8.34
CA ASP A 703 39.44 -38.89 -8.07
C ASP A 703 39.79 -37.59 -8.81
N GLN A 704 38.98 -37.19 -9.81
CA GLN A 704 39.15 -35.97 -10.61
C GLN A 704 38.19 -34.85 -10.19
N LEU A 705 37.40 -35.05 -9.13
CA LEU A 705 36.43 -34.07 -8.63
C LEU A 705 37.07 -33.14 -7.59
N SER A 706 37.17 -31.86 -7.96
CA SER A 706 37.53 -30.73 -7.11
C SER A 706 36.43 -29.67 -7.19
N ILE A 707 36.35 -28.76 -6.22
CA ILE A 707 35.54 -27.54 -6.32
C ILE A 707 35.96 -26.72 -7.55
N THR A 708 37.26 -26.75 -7.91
CA THR A 708 37.80 -26.11 -9.12
C THR A 708 37.19 -26.71 -10.40
N SER A 709 36.87 -28.01 -10.40
CA SER A 709 36.22 -28.68 -11.54
C SER A 709 34.80 -28.17 -11.81
N LEU A 710 34.16 -27.48 -10.85
CA LEU A 710 32.84 -26.86 -11.01
C LEU A 710 32.89 -25.53 -11.77
N ILE A 711 33.96 -24.77 -11.58
CA ILE A 711 34.16 -23.42 -12.12
C ILE A 711 35.67 -23.27 -12.39
N PRO A 712 36.15 -23.60 -13.61
CA PRO A 712 37.58 -23.76 -13.87
C PRO A 712 38.36 -22.45 -14.12
N SER A 713 37.69 -21.31 -14.26
CA SER A 713 38.36 -19.99 -14.40
C SER A 713 37.47 -18.85 -13.91
N SER A 714 38.06 -17.68 -13.63
CA SER A 714 37.34 -16.43 -13.31
C SER A 714 36.61 -15.78 -14.51
N GLU A 715 36.80 -16.33 -15.72
CA GLU A 715 36.19 -15.88 -16.96
C GLU A 715 34.69 -16.20 -17.11
N ARG A 716 33.99 -15.40 -17.93
CA ARG A 716 32.53 -15.55 -18.18
C ARG A 716 32.15 -16.96 -18.66
N LYS A 717 33.01 -17.59 -19.47
CA LYS A 717 32.76 -18.93 -20.05
C LYS A 717 32.70 -20.05 -19.01
N ALA A 718 33.32 -19.90 -17.84
CA ALA A 718 33.30 -20.91 -16.77
C ALA A 718 31.90 -21.18 -16.20
N VAL A 719 30.94 -20.26 -16.40
CA VAL A 719 29.55 -20.43 -15.94
C VAL A 719 28.78 -21.47 -16.76
N GLY A 720 29.29 -21.91 -17.92
CA GLY A 720 28.62 -22.91 -18.77
C GLY A 720 28.25 -24.19 -18.02
N LEU A 721 29.16 -24.75 -17.22
CA LEU A 721 28.89 -25.98 -16.46
C LEU A 721 27.81 -25.79 -15.37
N ALA A 722 27.76 -24.59 -14.76
CA ALA A 722 26.73 -24.22 -13.81
C ALA A 722 25.36 -24.03 -14.47
N PHE A 723 25.33 -23.46 -15.67
CA PHE A 723 24.13 -23.35 -16.50
C PHE A 723 23.59 -24.73 -16.88
N ASP A 724 24.44 -25.62 -17.40
CA ASP A 724 24.09 -26.99 -17.75
C ASP A 724 23.51 -27.77 -16.56
N TYR A 725 24.10 -27.63 -15.37
CA TYR A 725 23.59 -28.26 -14.15
C TYR A 725 22.21 -27.71 -13.75
N CYS A 726 22.00 -26.40 -13.85
CA CYS A 726 20.70 -25.78 -13.58
C CYS A 726 19.65 -26.20 -14.61
N GLN A 727 20.01 -26.23 -15.89
CA GLN A 727 19.13 -26.72 -16.96
C GLN A 727 18.75 -28.19 -16.73
N TRP A 728 19.70 -29.07 -16.39
CA TRP A 728 19.42 -30.46 -16.03
C TRP A 728 18.51 -30.59 -14.80
N MET A 729 18.71 -29.78 -13.76
CA MET A 729 17.82 -29.76 -12.61
C MET A 729 16.39 -29.31 -12.97
N VAL A 730 16.23 -28.33 -13.88
CA VAL A 730 14.91 -27.84 -14.28
C VAL A 730 14.20 -28.83 -15.22
N THR A 731 14.92 -29.40 -16.18
CA THR A 731 14.38 -30.30 -17.22
C THR A 731 14.20 -31.74 -16.70
N GLU A 732 15.28 -32.44 -16.36
CA GLU A 732 15.27 -33.85 -15.96
C GLU A 732 14.75 -34.08 -14.53
N ARG A 733 14.96 -33.11 -13.63
CA ARG A 733 14.58 -33.22 -12.21
C ARG A 733 13.33 -32.40 -11.85
N GLY A 734 12.82 -31.59 -12.77
CA GLY A 734 11.65 -30.74 -12.58
C GLY A 734 11.74 -29.79 -11.38
N VAL A 735 12.95 -29.38 -10.92
CA VAL A 735 13.08 -28.61 -9.67
C VAL A 735 12.34 -27.27 -9.75
N ASN A 736 11.89 -26.78 -8.60
CA ASN A 736 11.31 -25.45 -8.50
C ASN A 736 12.41 -24.38 -8.60
N ALA A 737 12.12 -23.23 -9.22
CA ALA A 737 13.01 -22.07 -9.32
C ALA A 737 13.63 -21.61 -7.98
N ARG A 738 12.98 -21.89 -6.83
CA ARG A 738 13.57 -21.66 -5.49
C ARG A 738 14.78 -22.55 -5.20
N THR A 739 14.76 -23.79 -5.66
CA THR A 739 15.86 -24.77 -5.50
C THR A 739 16.99 -24.43 -6.47
N GLU A 740 16.66 -24.08 -7.71
CA GLU A 740 17.60 -23.56 -8.71
C GLU A 740 18.35 -22.31 -8.20
N LEU A 741 17.60 -21.31 -7.69
CA LEU A 741 18.17 -20.10 -7.08
C LEU A 741 19.16 -20.41 -5.94
N LEU A 742 18.84 -21.42 -5.11
CA LEU A 742 19.72 -21.81 -4.00
C LEU A 742 20.98 -22.53 -4.51
N ALA A 743 20.87 -23.35 -5.56
CA ALA A 743 22.02 -23.95 -6.22
C ALA A 743 22.92 -22.88 -6.86
N LEU A 744 22.36 -21.94 -7.64
CA LEU A 744 23.12 -20.82 -8.22
C LEU A 744 23.82 -19.95 -7.16
N ARG A 745 23.19 -19.70 -6.02
CA ARG A 745 23.83 -19.00 -4.88
C ARG A 745 24.99 -19.80 -4.27
N SER A 746 24.87 -21.13 -4.23
CA SER A 746 25.93 -22.03 -3.75
C SER A 746 27.11 -22.06 -4.72
N ILE A 747 26.84 -22.05 -6.03
CA ILE A 747 27.84 -21.95 -7.11
C ILE A 747 28.54 -20.59 -7.07
N LEU A 748 27.81 -19.47 -6.90
CA LEU A 748 28.41 -18.15 -6.69
C LEU A 748 29.29 -18.11 -5.43
N TYR A 749 28.92 -18.83 -4.38
CA TYR A 749 29.73 -18.94 -3.17
C TYR A 749 31.03 -19.72 -3.42
N ALA A 750 31.00 -20.81 -4.19
CA ALA A 750 32.20 -21.49 -4.67
C ALA A 750 33.07 -20.60 -5.59
N ALA A 751 32.48 -19.84 -6.51
CA ALA A 751 33.20 -18.93 -7.39
C ALA A 751 34.00 -17.87 -6.60
N LYS A 752 33.40 -17.33 -5.54
CA LYS A 752 34.08 -16.38 -4.65
C LYS A 752 35.21 -17.04 -3.87
N PHE A 753 35.04 -18.27 -3.41
CA PHE A 753 36.10 -19.00 -2.71
C PHE A 753 37.32 -19.25 -3.63
N LEU A 754 37.08 -19.70 -4.86
CA LEU A 754 38.16 -20.00 -5.81
C LEU A 754 38.93 -18.75 -6.27
N TYR A 755 38.24 -17.62 -6.47
CA TYR A 755 38.79 -16.43 -7.12
C TYR A 755 38.79 -15.18 -6.23
N HIS A 756 38.83 -15.32 -4.90
CA HIS A 756 38.83 -14.16 -4.00
C HIS A 756 40.09 -13.30 -4.13
N ASP A 757 41.25 -13.92 -4.32
CA ASP A 757 42.55 -13.24 -4.43
C ASP A 757 42.71 -12.48 -5.77
N ASP A 758 42.01 -12.89 -6.82
CA ASP A 758 41.99 -12.20 -8.13
C ASP A 758 41.29 -10.82 -8.07
N SER A 759 40.52 -10.56 -7.02
CA SER A 759 39.57 -9.45 -6.93
C SER A 759 40.14 -8.25 -6.16
N ASN A 760 40.20 -7.09 -6.82
CA ASN A 760 40.85 -5.88 -6.32
C ASN A 760 39.86 -4.78 -5.88
N VAL A 761 38.56 -5.10 -5.80
CA VAL A 761 37.50 -4.15 -5.40
C VAL A 761 37.66 -3.64 -3.97
N THR A 762 37.76 -2.32 -3.81
CA THR A 762 37.71 -1.64 -2.51
C THR A 762 36.27 -1.20 -2.20
N LEU A 763 35.69 -1.75 -1.13
CA LEU A 763 34.27 -1.58 -0.77
C LEU A 763 33.85 -0.16 -0.38
N ASN A 764 34.81 0.76 -0.24
CA ASN A 764 34.55 2.15 0.13
C ASN A 764 33.84 2.95 -0.98
N SER A 765 33.88 2.47 -2.24
CA SER A 765 33.31 3.15 -3.41
C SER A 765 31.84 2.81 -3.71
N GLY A 766 31.16 2.06 -2.83
CA GLY A 766 29.79 1.58 -3.06
C GLY A 766 29.69 0.37 -4.00
N ASP A 767 30.82 -0.10 -4.53
CA ASP A 767 30.91 -1.30 -5.35
C ASP A 767 30.52 -2.57 -4.59
N LYS A 768 29.91 -3.53 -5.30
CA LYS A 768 29.51 -4.81 -4.73
C LYS A 768 30.76 -5.70 -4.56
N PRO A 769 30.86 -6.51 -3.48
CA PRO A 769 31.99 -7.45 -3.31
C PRO A 769 32.23 -8.32 -4.54
N TYR A 770 33.48 -8.47 -4.98
CA TYR A 770 33.85 -9.26 -6.17
C TYR A 770 33.07 -8.80 -7.44
N SER A 771 32.86 -7.49 -7.62
CA SER A 771 32.14 -6.93 -8.78
C SER A 771 32.97 -6.82 -10.05
N ASP A 772 34.29 -6.95 -9.97
CA ASP A 772 35.23 -7.00 -11.08
C ASP A 772 35.19 -8.34 -11.84
N LEU A 773 35.20 -9.47 -11.10
CA LEU A 773 35.26 -10.83 -11.63
C LEU A 773 34.13 -11.16 -12.64
N PRO A 774 34.46 -11.49 -13.91
CA PRO A 774 33.47 -11.82 -14.95
C PRO A 774 32.52 -12.97 -14.57
N VAL A 775 33.04 -14.04 -13.99
CA VAL A 775 32.26 -15.19 -13.51
C VAL A 775 31.21 -14.79 -12.46
N VAL A 776 31.54 -13.85 -11.57
CA VAL A 776 30.62 -13.35 -10.54
C VAL A 776 29.56 -12.43 -11.14
N LYS A 777 29.89 -11.60 -12.14
CA LYS A 777 28.91 -10.78 -12.88
C LYS A 777 27.85 -11.66 -13.55
N GLU A 778 28.27 -12.72 -14.23
CA GLU A 778 27.37 -13.63 -14.94
C GLU A 778 26.49 -14.45 -13.99
N LEU A 779 27.08 -15.04 -12.94
CA LEU A 779 26.33 -15.77 -11.91
C LEU A 779 25.32 -14.87 -11.19
N ARG A 780 25.65 -13.59 -10.93
CA ARG A 780 24.70 -12.61 -10.40
C ARG A 780 23.51 -12.37 -11.36
N THR A 781 23.75 -12.36 -12.67
CA THR A 781 22.70 -12.22 -13.69
C THR A 781 21.75 -13.41 -13.68
N LEU A 782 22.28 -14.64 -13.69
CA LEU A 782 21.48 -15.87 -13.56
C LEU A 782 20.69 -15.90 -12.24
N ILE A 783 21.33 -15.55 -11.12
CA ILE A 783 20.68 -15.45 -9.80
C ILE A 783 19.54 -14.44 -9.83
N ASN A 784 19.69 -13.29 -10.50
CA ASN A 784 18.63 -12.30 -10.59
C ASN A 784 17.41 -12.83 -11.38
N THR A 785 17.63 -13.55 -12.48
CA THR A 785 16.58 -14.20 -13.27
C THR A 785 15.87 -15.29 -12.46
N ALA A 786 16.62 -16.23 -11.88
CA ALA A 786 16.06 -17.28 -11.02
C ALA A 786 15.33 -16.69 -9.79
N ASN A 787 15.81 -15.57 -9.23
CA ASN A 787 15.16 -14.89 -8.13
C ASN A 787 13.80 -14.28 -8.53
N ARG A 788 13.69 -13.71 -9.75
CA ARG A 788 12.39 -13.26 -10.29
C ARG A 788 11.42 -14.44 -10.45
N ALA A 789 11.86 -15.52 -11.09
CA ALA A 789 11.05 -16.74 -11.24
C ALA A 789 10.62 -17.33 -9.89
N SER A 790 11.50 -17.37 -8.89
CA SER A 790 11.25 -17.94 -7.56
C SER A 790 10.16 -17.23 -6.75
N LYS A 791 9.83 -15.97 -7.10
CA LYS A 791 8.76 -15.17 -6.49
C LYS A 791 7.38 -15.54 -7.00
N VAL A 792 7.27 -15.93 -8.27
CA VAL A 792 6.01 -16.34 -8.93
C VAL A 792 5.82 -17.85 -9.01
N ALA A 793 6.86 -18.64 -8.75
CA ALA A 793 6.80 -20.09 -8.76
C ALA A 793 5.76 -20.65 -7.76
N PRO A 794 4.92 -21.61 -8.16
CA PRO A 794 3.95 -22.25 -7.27
C PRO A 794 4.64 -23.01 -6.14
N ARG A 795 3.91 -23.30 -5.05
CA ARG A 795 4.44 -24.14 -3.97
C ARG A 795 4.44 -25.60 -4.40
N VAL A 796 5.42 -26.35 -3.88
CA VAL A 796 5.62 -27.78 -4.20
C VAL A 796 4.84 -28.68 -3.25
N SER A 797 4.41 -28.13 -2.11
CA SER A 797 3.45 -28.78 -1.23
C SER A 797 2.03 -28.48 -1.63
N ASP A 798 1.17 -29.48 -1.48
CA ASP A 798 -0.25 -29.24 -1.27
C ASP A 798 -0.41 -28.38 -0.01
N GLU A 799 -1.03 -27.22 -0.15
CA GLU A 799 -1.27 -26.31 0.96
C GLU A 799 -2.60 -26.65 1.65
N ALA A 800 -3.59 -27.22 0.93
CA ALA A 800 -4.90 -27.54 1.48
C ALA A 800 -4.84 -28.67 2.54
N ALA A 801 -3.86 -29.56 2.47
CA ALA A 801 -3.58 -30.60 3.47
C ALA A 801 -2.66 -30.14 4.65
N LYS A 802 -2.42 -28.83 4.76
CA LYS A 802 -1.53 -28.19 5.75
C LYS A 802 -2.11 -26.93 6.36
N TRP A 803 -2.95 -26.23 5.61
CA TRP A 803 -3.50 -24.94 5.96
C TRP A 803 -4.54 -25.07 7.07
N LEU A 804 -4.66 -24.00 7.83
CA LEU A 804 -5.68 -23.84 8.87
C LEU A 804 -5.87 -22.33 9.01
N ASP A 805 -7.08 -21.83 8.77
CA ASP A 805 -7.37 -20.41 8.92
C ASP A 805 -7.39 -20.02 10.40
N TRP A 806 -7.23 -18.72 10.68
CA TRP A 806 -6.98 -18.26 12.04
C TRP A 806 -8.08 -18.62 13.06
N PRO A 807 -9.39 -18.54 12.73
CA PRO A 807 -10.45 -19.00 13.64
C PRO A 807 -10.36 -20.50 13.94
N GLU A 808 -10.08 -21.33 12.93
CA GLU A 808 -9.91 -22.78 13.07
C GLU A 808 -8.67 -23.12 13.94
N TYR A 809 -7.60 -22.32 13.83
CA TYR A 809 -6.43 -22.45 14.70
C TYR A 809 -6.77 -22.12 16.16
N LEU A 810 -7.57 -21.09 16.43
CA LEU A 810 -8.05 -20.79 17.77
C LEU A 810 -8.99 -21.88 18.31
N GLN A 811 -9.85 -22.46 17.47
CA GLN A 811 -10.67 -23.61 17.85
C GLN A 811 -9.81 -24.83 18.21
N LEU A 812 -8.75 -25.12 17.45
CA LEU A 812 -7.76 -26.15 17.77
C LEU A 812 -7.07 -25.89 19.13
N VAL A 813 -6.71 -24.63 19.44
CA VAL A 813 -6.16 -24.26 20.76
C VAL A 813 -7.15 -24.58 21.88
N GLN A 814 -8.44 -24.28 21.71
CA GLN A 814 -9.48 -24.58 22.70
C GLN A 814 -9.74 -26.09 22.84
N GLU A 815 -9.75 -26.85 21.74
CA GLU A 815 -9.88 -28.31 21.79
C GLU A 815 -8.68 -28.99 22.46
N LEU A 816 -7.48 -28.40 22.37
CA LEU A 816 -6.32 -28.83 23.16
C LEU A 816 -6.43 -28.43 24.63
N ARG A 817 -7.00 -27.25 24.94
CA ARG A 817 -7.28 -26.82 26.33
C ARG A 817 -8.22 -27.78 27.04
N LYS A 818 -9.22 -28.32 26.34
CA LYS A 818 -10.16 -29.34 26.86
C LYS A 818 -9.46 -30.63 27.30
N GLU A 819 -8.28 -30.94 26.76
CA GLU A 819 -7.49 -32.10 27.17
C GLU A 819 -6.60 -31.85 28.40
N CYS A 820 -6.51 -30.61 28.91
CA CYS A 820 -5.83 -30.22 30.14
C CYS A 820 -6.71 -30.52 31.36
N ALA A 821 -6.93 -31.81 31.60
CA ALA A 821 -7.91 -32.34 32.55
C ALA A 821 -7.43 -33.67 33.17
N LEU A 822 -7.55 -33.84 34.48
CA LEU A 822 -7.13 -35.05 35.19
C LEU A 822 -8.11 -36.22 35.00
N LEU A 823 -9.41 -35.94 34.89
CA LEU A 823 -10.45 -36.97 34.92
C LEU A 823 -10.80 -37.47 33.51
N LEU A 824 -11.19 -38.73 33.39
CA LEU A 824 -11.83 -39.33 32.21
C LEU A 824 -13.29 -39.70 32.53
N PRO A 825 -14.19 -39.68 31.53
CA PRO A 825 -15.52 -40.27 31.65
C PRO A 825 -15.40 -41.76 31.94
N ASN A 826 -16.07 -42.26 32.98
CA ASN A 826 -16.09 -43.68 33.31
C ASN A 826 -17.54 -44.18 33.46
N PRO A 827 -18.08 -44.97 32.51
CA PRO A 827 -19.45 -45.48 32.56
C PRO A 827 -19.79 -46.37 33.76
N ARG A 828 -18.80 -46.86 34.52
CA ARG A 828 -19.00 -47.82 35.63
C ARG A 828 -18.65 -47.31 37.03
N ALA A 829 -17.94 -46.19 37.14
CA ALA A 829 -17.51 -45.63 38.43
C ALA A 829 -17.52 -44.09 38.48
N GLY A 830 -18.24 -43.43 37.55
CA GLY A 830 -18.37 -41.98 37.46
C GLY A 830 -17.15 -41.28 36.86
N LYS A 831 -15.96 -41.46 37.45
CA LYS A 831 -14.71 -40.78 37.06
C LYS A 831 -13.51 -41.74 37.14
N LEU A 832 -12.57 -41.64 36.21
CA LEU A 832 -11.27 -42.34 36.24
C LEU A 832 -10.13 -41.33 36.13
N GLU A 833 -9.12 -41.41 36.99
CA GLU A 833 -7.97 -40.49 36.93
C GLU A 833 -6.95 -40.89 35.85
N ARG A 834 -6.46 -39.90 35.11
CA ARG A 834 -5.32 -40.05 34.18
C ARG A 834 -4.01 -40.03 34.95
N SER A 835 -2.99 -40.69 34.40
CA SER A 835 -1.63 -40.56 34.95
C SER A 835 -1.19 -39.09 34.88
N ARG A 836 -0.57 -38.58 35.95
CA ARG A 836 -0.10 -37.18 36.00
C ARG A 836 0.81 -36.81 34.84
N LYS A 837 1.67 -37.74 34.42
CA LYS A 837 2.50 -37.63 33.22
C LYS A 837 1.68 -37.39 31.94
N GLN A 838 0.51 -38.01 31.79
CA GLN A 838 -0.38 -37.76 30.63
C GLN A 838 -0.99 -36.35 30.67
N VAL A 839 -1.37 -35.85 31.85
CA VAL A 839 -1.88 -34.49 32.03
C VAL A 839 -0.79 -33.45 31.73
N ALA A 840 0.43 -33.65 32.24
CA ALA A 840 1.60 -32.83 31.91
C ALA A 840 1.89 -32.79 30.40
N TRP A 841 1.73 -33.92 29.70
CA TRP A 841 1.83 -33.99 28.24
C TRP A 841 0.68 -33.25 27.51
N SER A 842 -0.54 -33.23 28.03
CA SER A 842 -1.64 -32.43 27.48
C SER A 842 -1.38 -30.93 27.68
N LEU A 843 -0.95 -30.51 28.88
CA LEU A 843 -0.54 -29.13 29.18
C LEU A 843 0.59 -28.66 28.25
N GLN A 844 1.65 -29.46 28.09
CA GLN A 844 2.74 -29.15 27.16
C GLN A 844 2.23 -28.98 25.71
N ARG A 845 1.28 -29.80 25.24
CA ARG A 845 0.65 -29.60 23.91
C ARG A 845 -0.10 -28.27 23.85
N TYR A 846 -1.04 -28.05 24.78
CA TYR A 846 -1.84 -26.83 24.81
C TYR A 846 -0.98 -25.57 24.82
N LEU A 847 -0.02 -25.48 25.75
CA LEU A 847 0.83 -24.29 25.91
C LEU A 847 1.66 -23.98 24.66
N MET A 848 2.16 -24.98 23.94
CA MET A 848 2.90 -24.76 22.69
C MET A 848 2.04 -24.12 21.59
N PHE A 849 0.73 -24.42 21.55
CA PHE A 849 -0.21 -23.82 20.61
C PHE A 849 -0.73 -22.45 21.12
N ALA A 850 -1.08 -22.36 22.40
CA ALA A 850 -1.59 -21.15 23.04
C ALA A 850 -0.55 -20.00 23.06
N ILE A 851 0.73 -20.32 23.32
CA ILE A 851 1.82 -19.32 23.21
C ILE A 851 1.95 -18.80 21.78
N LEU A 852 1.80 -19.65 20.75
CA LEU A 852 1.81 -19.19 19.35
C LEU A 852 0.51 -18.46 18.93
N ALA A 853 -0.60 -18.67 19.64
CA ALA A 853 -1.82 -17.89 19.45
C ALA A 853 -1.65 -16.45 19.98
N CYS A 854 -0.98 -16.28 21.12
CA CYS A 854 -0.64 -14.98 21.68
C CYS A 854 0.51 -14.29 20.92
N VAL A 855 1.55 -15.08 20.61
CA VAL A 855 2.84 -14.61 20.06
C VAL A 855 3.16 -15.44 18.82
N PRO A 856 2.62 -15.09 17.64
CA PRO A 856 2.79 -15.86 16.39
C PRO A 856 4.22 -15.73 15.88
N ASP A 857 5.14 -16.49 16.48
CA ASP A 857 6.58 -16.46 16.26
C ASP A 857 7.14 -17.75 15.61
N ARG A 858 8.46 -17.84 15.43
CA ARG A 858 9.11 -19.03 14.88
C ARG A 858 9.17 -20.11 15.95
N GLN A 859 9.14 -21.39 15.55
CA GLN A 859 9.35 -22.52 16.48
C GLN A 859 10.60 -22.43 17.38
N ARG A 860 11.62 -21.63 17.01
CA ARG A 860 12.78 -21.36 17.86
C ARG A 860 12.35 -20.82 19.23
N THR A 861 11.41 -19.89 19.23
CA THR A 861 10.83 -19.26 20.42
C THR A 861 10.25 -20.28 21.39
N LEU A 862 9.63 -21.37 20.90
CA LEU A 862 9.14 -22.44 21.78
C LEU A 862 10.27 -23.33 22.31
N ARG A 863 11.25 -23.71 21.48
CA ARG A 863 12.33 -24.62 21.90
C ARG A 863 13.28 -24.01 22.91
N GLU A 864 13.58 -22.73 22.74
CA GLU A 864 14.58 -21.99 23.51
C GLU A 864 13.93 -21.11 24.58
N LEU A 865 12.67 -21.38 24.94
CA LEU A 865 11.94 -20.65 25.97
C LEU A 865 12.42 -21.07 27.36
N GLU A 866 13.16 -20.21 28.05
CA GLU A 866 13.70 -20.44 29.39
C GLU A 866 12.93 -19.62 30.44
N VAL A 867 12.38 -20.28 31.47
CA VAL A 867 11.72 -19.61 32.60
C VAL A 867 12.77 -18.86 33.41
N GLY A 868 12.48 -17.61 33.77
CA GLY A 868 13.40 -16.73 34.52
C GLY A 868 14.46 -16.01 33.69
N ARG A 869 14.60 -16.34 32.39
CA ARG A 869 15.48 -15.62 31.44
C ARG A 869 14.72 -14.99 30.29
N THR A 870 14.09 -15.80 29.45
CA THR A 870 13.34 -15.32 28.27
C THR A 870 11.84 -15.26 28.54
N LEU A 871 11.32 -16.06 29.47
CA LEU A 871 9.94 -16.02 29.94
C LEU A 871 9.92 -15.62 31.42
N SER A 872 9.33 -14.47 31.74
CA SER A 872 9.23 -13.90 33.09
C SER A 872 7.80 -13.47 33.41
N LYS A 873 7.44 -13.46 34.69
CA LYS A 873 6.24 -12.77 35.20
C LYS A 873 6.66 -11.39 35.71
N GLU A 874 6.12 -10.34 35.11
CA GLU A 874 6.39 -8.93 35.44
C GLU A 874 5.10 -8.26 35.92
N GLY A 875 5.01 -7.99 37.22
CA GLY A 875 3.73 -7.68 37.86
C GLY A 875 2.77 -8.84 37.70
N ASP A 876 1.58 -8.57 37.17
CA ASP A 876 0.57 -9.59 36.87
C ASP A 876 0.53 -10.00 35.38
N ARG A 877 1.66 -9.92 34.66
CA ARG A 877 1.73 -10.33 33.24
C ARG A 877 2.88 -11.26 32.95
N TRP A 878 2.62 -12.32 32.19
CA TRP A 878 3.67 -13.17 31.62
C TRP A 878 4.14 -12.58 30.30
N ILE A 879 5.46 -12.43 30.16
CA ILE A 879 6.10 -11.74 29.06
C ILE A 879 7.27 -12.57 28.53
N ILE A 880 7.37 -12.67 27.20
CA ILE A 880 8.55 -13.22 26.52
C ILE A 880 9.46 -12.05 26.08
N ARG A 881 10.71 -12.06 26.53
CA ARG A 881 11.77 -11.12 26.12
C ARG A 881 12.80 -11.81 25.24
N HIS A 882 13.15 -11.16 24.14
CA HIS A 882 14.17 -11.64 23.20
C HIS A 882 15.21 -10.55 22.95
N GLY A 883 16.44 -10.80 23.41
CA GLY A 883 17.59 -10.00 23.04
C GLY A 883 18.11 -10.34 21.63
N PRO A 884 19.14 -9.61 21.15
CA PRO A 884 19.65 -9.74 19.77
C PRO A 884 20.17 -11.14 19.35
N LYS A 885 20.39 -12.06 20.30
CA LYS A 885 20.88 -13.43 20.06
C LYS A 885 19.77 -14.50 20.10
N ASP A 886 18.66 -14.23 20.79
CA ASP A 886 17.64 -15.22 21.10
C ASP A 886 16.72 -15.52 19.90
N TYR A 887 16.74 -14.69 18.85
CA TYR A 887 15.94 -14.88 17.65
C TYR A 887 16.72 -14.61 16.35
N LYS A 888 16.25 -15.22 15.24
CA LYS A 888 16.97 -15.24 13.95
C LYS A 888 17.34 -13.86 13.39
N THR A 889 16.50 -12.86 13.64
CA THR A 889 16.61 -11.52 13.05
C THR A 889 17.18 -10.46 14.03
N GLY A 890 17.63 -10.87 15.23
CA GLY A 890 18.13 -9.95 16.26
C GLY A 890 19.41 -9.19 15.91
N LYS A 891 20.26 -9.74 15.03
CA LYS A 891 21.39 -8.96 14.45
C LYS A 891 20.95 -7.76 13.61
N SER A 892 19.71 -7.76 13.09
CA SER A 892 19.19 -6.71 12.18
C SER A 892 18.19 -5.78 12.86
N TYR A 893 17.42 -6.28 13.83
CA TYR A 893 16.35 -5.52 14.51
C TYR A 893 16.62 -5.27 16.00
N GLY A 894 17.73 -5.76 16.56
CA GLY A 894 18.09 -5.53 17.96
C GLY A 894 17.25 -6.34 18.95
N GLU A 895 16.92 -5.72 20.09
CA GLU A 895 15.99 -6.27 21.08
C GLU A 895 14.53 -6.10 20.61
N ARG A 896 13.64 -7.03 20.95
CA ARG A 896 12.21 -6.93 20.59
C ARG A 896 11.38 -6.27 21.68
N PRO A 897 10.24 -5.63 21.30
CA PRO A 897 9.26 -5.19 22.29
C PRO A 897 8.80 -6.38 23.15
N PRO A 898 8.38 -6.15 24.41
CA PRO A 898 7.95 -7.20 25.31
C PRO A 898 6.76 -7.99 24.73
N LEU A 899 6.92 -9.30 24.55
CA LEU A 899 5.91 -10.15 23.91
C LEU A 899 4.97 -10.71 24.98
N VAL A 900 3.93 -9.93 25.30
CA VAL A 900 2.95 -10.24 26.35
C VAL A 900 2.09 -11.46 25.96
N LEU A 901 1.94 -12.41 26.87
CA LEU A 901 0.99 -13.54 26.73
C LEU A 901 -0.43 -13.10 27.14
N ASN A 902 -1.46 -13.70 26.54
CA ASN A 902 -2.83 -13.42 26.93
C ASN A 902 -3.15 -14.03 28.32
N PRO A 903 -3.83 -13.31 29.24
CA PRO A 903 -4.19 -13.81 30.57
C PRO A 903 -4.94 -15.14 30.59
N THR A 904 -5.71 -15.48 29.55
CA THR A 904 -6.40 -16.77 29.40
C THR A 904 -5.48 -17.99 29.41
N VAL A 905 -4.17 -17.81 29.19
CA VAL A 905 -3.16 -18.87 29.19
C VAL A 905 -2.49 -19.03 30.57
N TYR A 906 -2.63 -18.05 31.47
CA TYR A 906 -1.90 -18.03 32.75
C TYR A 906 -2.25 -19.21 33.67
N PRO A 907 -3.53 -19.63 33.87
CA PRO A 907 -3.86 -20.70 34.81
C PRO A 907 -3.17 -22.02 34.46
N GLU A 908 -3.22 -22.44 33.19
CA GLU A 908 -2.54 -23.64 32.73
C GLU A 908 -1.01 -23.49 32.66
N LEU A 909 -0.49 -22.28 32.38
CA LEU A 909 0.95 -22.01 32.35
C LEU A 909 1.56 -22.10 33.75
N GLU A 910 0.94 -21.45 34.74
CA GLU A 910 1.39 -21.45 36.13
C GLU A 910 1.26 -22.83 36.76
N ALA A 911 0.13 -23.53 36.53
CA ALA A 911 0.00 -24.93 36.95
C ALA A 911 1.06 -25.83 36.30
N TYR A 912 1.34 -25.66 35.00
CA TYR A 912 2.38 -26.43 34.33
C TYR A 912 3.77 -26.17 34.91
N VAL A 913 4.17 -24.91 35.06
CA VAL A 913 5.49 -24.54 35.59
C VAL A 913 5.67 -25.01 37.04
N ASN A 914 4.66 -24.81 37.89
CA ASN A 914 4.77 -25.03 39.33
C ASN A 914 4.51 -26.48 39.77
N THR A 915 3.65 -27.22 39.05
CA THR A 915 3.12 -28.51 39.52
C THR A 915 3.30 -29.66 38.54
N TRP A 916 3.02 -29.46 37.24
CA TRP A 916 2.96 -30.58 36.29
C TRP A 916 4.24 -30.82 35.49
N ARG A 917 5.14 -29.84 35.31
CA ARG A 917 6.39 -30.00 34.53
C ARG A 917 7.33 -31.04 35.18
N GLN A 918 7.35 -31.14 36.50
CA GLN A 918 8.15 -32.12 37.25
C GLN A 918 7.68 -33.58 37.07
N GLU A 919 6.46 -33.80 36.57
CA GLU A 919 5.91 -35.13 36.25
C GLU A 919 6.40 -35.65 34.87
N LEU A 920 7.14 -34.82 34.12
CA LEU A 920 7.89 -35.22 32.94
C LEU A 920 9.27 -35.78 33.34
N ALA A 921 10.00 -36.36 32.39
CA ALA A 921 11.34 -36.87 32.66
C ALA A 921 12.27 -35.73 33.12
N SER A 922 12.97 -35.91 34.23
CA SER A 922 13.86 -34.91 34.86
C SER A 922 14.84 -34.33 33.82
N PRO A 923 14.64 -33.08 33.37
CA PRO A 923 15.39 -32.55 32.24
C PRO A 923 16.68 -31.87 32.70
N ASP A 924 17.80 -32.22 32.07
CA ASP A 924 19.11 -31.57 32.26
C ASP A 924 19.19 -30.24 31.47
N HIS A 925 18.12 -29.43 31.54
CA HIS A 925 18.01 -28.15 30.82
C HIS A 925 16.96 -27.19 31.40
N THR A 926 17.20 -25.88 31.21
CA THR A 926 16.36 -24.78 31.68
C THR A 926 15.13 -24.49 30.80
N PHE A 927 15.05 -25.05 29.58
CA PHE A 927 13.92 -24.82 28.68
C PHE A 927 12.59 -25.33 29.24
N LEU A 928 11.51 -24.57 29.02
CA LEU A 928 10.14 -24.84 29.50
C LEU A 928 9.61 -26.20 29.02
N PHE A 929 9.86 -26.54 27.76
CA PHE A 929 9.37 -27.76 27.12
C PHE A 929 10.46 -28.82 26.97
N THR A 930 10.13 -30.08 27.25
CA THR A 930 11.07 -31.21 27.23
C THR A 930 10.49 -32.45 26.53
N GLN A 931 11.37 -33.28 25.98
CA GLN A 931 11.01 -34.55 25.36
C GLN A 931 10.72 -35.65 26.40
N ALA A 932 10.16 -36.78 25.95
CA ALA A 932 9.87 -37.94 26.80
C ALA A 932 11.12 -38.58 27.45
N ASN A 933 12.30 -38.27 26.93
CA ASN A 933 13.61 -38.71 27.42
C ASN A 933 14.40 -37.59 28.16
N GLY A 934 13.75 -36.48 28.52
CA GLY A 934 14.39 -35.35 29.23
C GLY A 934 15.27 -34.44 28.38
N ASN A 935 15.45 -34.74 27.09
CA ASN A 935 16.26 -33.92 26.19
C ASN A 935 15.51 -32.69 25.64
N PRO A 936 16.21 -31.60 25.29
CA PRO A 936 15.60 -30.41 24.68
C PRO A 936 15.06 -30.75 23.28
N PHE A 937 13.93 -30.16 22.88
CA PHE A 937 13.34 -30.39 21.55
C PHE A 937 14.25 -29.89 20.41
N SER A 938 14.46 -30.71 19.37
CA SER A 938 15.04 -30.25 18.09
C SER A 938 13.98 -29.69 17.11
N ASP A 939 14.41 -28.94 16.09
CA ASP A 939 13.55 -28.45 14.99
C ASP A 939 12.63 -29.53 14.41
N LYS A 940 13.18 -30.72 14.12
CA LYS A 940 12.44 -31.82 13.50
C LYS A 940 11.44 -32.44 14.46
N GLN A 941 11.81 -32.60 15.73
CA GLN A 941 10.97 -33.21 16.75
C GLN A 941 9.80 -32.30 17.14
N LEU A 942 10.05 -31.01 17.36
CA LEU A 942 8.98 -30.05 17.64
C LEU A 942 8.03 -29.93 16.45
N SER A 943 8.55 -29.78 15.23
CA SER A 943 7.70 -29.73 14.02
C SER A 943 6.85 -31.00 13.86
N LYS A 944 7.40 -32.20 14.14
CA LYS A 944 6.63 -33.44 14.12
C LYS A 944 5.54 -33.43 15.20
N PHE A 945 5.89 -33.10 16.45
CA PHE A 945 4.99 -33.09 17.60
C PHE A 945 3.80 -32.13 17.41
N PHE A 946 4.07 -30.93 16.90
CA PHE A 946 3.05 -29.93 16.56
C PHE A 946 2.13 -30.46 15.44
N MET A 947 2.71 -30.92 14.33
CA MET A 947 1.96 -31.49 13.20
C MET A 947 1.07 -32.68 13.61
N THR A 948 1.57 -33.59 14.43
CA THR A 948 0.78 -34.75 14.89
C THR A 948 -0.33 -34.35 15.87
N SER A 949 -0.14 -33.27 16.64
CA SER A 949 -1.16 -32.78 17.58
C SER A 949 -2.28 -32.04 16.87
N ALA A 950 -1.97 -31.24 15.85
CA ALA A 950 -2.94 -30.59 14.98
C ALA A 950 -3.74 -31.62 14.17
N TYR A 951 -3.05 -32.51 13.44
CA TYR A 951 -3.67 -33.50 12.55
C TYR A 951 -4.72 -34.37 13.24
N ARG A 952 -4.48 -34.80 14.48
CA ARG A 952 -5.43 -35.59 15.29
C ARG A 952 -6.79 -34.90 15.48
N ILE A 953 -6.82 -33.57 15.48
CA ILE A 953 -8.02 -32.76 15.75
C ILE A 953 -8.63 -32.21 14.45
N THR A 954 -7.81 -31.69 13.55
CA THR A 954 -8.29 -30.95 12.36
C THR A 954 -8.15 -31.71 11.04
N GLY A 955 -7.49 -32.88 11.03
CA GLY A 955 -7.06 -33.55 9.80
C GLY A 955 -5.95 -32.80 9.03
N GLN A 956 -5.52 -31.63 9.52
CA GLN A 956 -4.57 -30.76 8.83
C GLN A 956 -3.16 -30.90 9.37
N ARG A 957 -2.17 -31.01 8.46
CA ARG A 957 -0.75 -31.20 8.83
C ARG A 957 -0.04 -29.87 9.14
N LEU A 958 -0.69 -29.05 9.96
CA LEU A 958 -0.20 -27.72 10.36
C LEU A 958 1.21 -27.81 10.96
N THR A 959 2.07 -26.84 10.63
CA THR A 959 3.40 -26.72 11.24
C THR A 959 3.54 -25.35 11.92
N PRO A 960 4.41 -25.19 12.94
CA PRO A 960 4.49 -23.94 13.71
C PRO A 960 4.71 -22.68 12.87
N HIS A 961 5.40 -22.79 11.73
CA HIS A 961 5.64 -21.65 10.84
C HIS A 961 4.37 -21.16 10.14
N LEU A 962 3.40 -22.06 9.87
CA LEU A 962 2.13 -21.73 9.20
C LEU A 962 1.19 -20.93 10.11
N VAL A 963 1.35 -20.97 11.44
CA VAL A 963 0.55 -20.14 12.38
C VAL A 963 0.75 -18.64 12.08
N ARG A 964 1.98 -18.27 11.71
CA ARG A 964 2.34 -16.89 11.30
C ARG A 964 1.70 -16.49 9.98
N ASP A 965 1.62 -17.44 9.06
CA ASP A 965 0.97 -17.24 7.76
C ASP A 965 -0.55 -17.07 7.94
N SER A 966 -1.15 -17.89 8.81
CA SER A 966 -2.58 -17.92 9.12
C SER A 966 -3.08 -16.58 9.66
N ILE A 967 -2.50 -16.06 10.76
CA ILE A 967 -2.89 -14.76 11.32
C ILE A 967 -2.69 -13.59 10.34
N VAL A 968 -1.57 -13.57 9.60
CA VAL A 968 -1.29 -12.52 8.62
C VAL A 968 -2.28 -12.56 7.48
N THR A 969 -2.67 -13.75 7.02
CA THR A 969 -3.63 -13.92 5.93
C THR A 969 -5.03 -13.53 6.39
N PHE A 970 -5.44 -13.94 7.60
CA PHE A 970 -6.72 -13.56 8.20
C PHE A 970 -6.86 -12.04 8.36
N LEU A 971 -5.89 -11.38 9.00
CA LEU A 971 -5.93 -9.92 9.19
C LEU A 971 -5.90 -9.15 7.86
N ARG A 972 -5.25 -9.70 6.82
CA ARG A 972 -5.26 -9.10 5.47
C ARG A 972 -6.50 -9.46 4.63
N LYS A 973 -7.35 -10.37 5.09
CA LYS A 973 -8.68 -10.64 4.52
C LYS A 973 -9.76 -9.75 5.14
N GLY A 974 -9.64 -9.45 6.44
CA GLY A 974 -10.49 -8.48 7.15
C GLY A 974 -9.96 -7.04 7.08
N ASP A 975 -10.56 -6.18 7.91
CA ASP A 975 -10.40 -4.71 7.85
C ASP A 975 -9.16 -4.16 8.60
N ALA A 976 -8.14 -5.00 8.86
CA ALA A 976 -6.97 -4.56 9.62
C ALA A 976 -6.20 -3.47 8.87
N THR A 977 -5.97 -2.34 9.53
CA THR A 977 -5.30 -1.18 8.96
C THR A 977 -3.81 -1.47 8.68
N GLU A 978 -3.20 -0.71 7.78
CA GLU A 978 -1.76 -0.85 7.51
C GLU A 978 -0.90 -0.59 8.77
N ARG A 979 -1.37 0.27 9.68
CA ARG A 979 -0.73 0.54 10.98
C ARG A 979 -0.74 -0.69 11.90
N GLU A 980 -1.86 -1.40 12.00
CA GLU A 980 -1.95 -2.63 12.80
C GLU A 980 -1.11 -3.76 12.19
N LEU A 981 -1.08 -3.87 10.86
CA LEU A 981 -0.24 -4.83 10.14
C LEU A 981 1.26 -4.53 10.30
N GLU A 982 1.65 -3.26 10.36
CA GLU A 982 3.01 -2.81 10.68
C GLU A 982 3.37 -3.09 12.15
N ALA A 983 2.49 -2.72 13.10
CA ALA A 983 2.67 -3.02 14.51
C ALA A 983 2.82 -4.52 14.77
N LEU A 984 2.01 -5.35 14.11
CA LEU A 984 2.14 -6.80 14.13
C LEU A 984 3.47 -7.26 13.52
N ALA A 985 3.95 -6.67 12.43
CA ALA A 985 5.24 -7.02 11.83
C ALA A 985 6.43 -6.72 12.77
N LEU A 986 6.40 -5.56 13.44
CA LEU A 986 7.35 -5.20 14.50
C LEU A 986 7.27 -6.17 15.69
N TYR A 987 6.06 -6.43 16.19
CA TYR A 987 5.81 -7.41 17.25
C TYR A 987 6.33 -8.81 16.88
N MET A 988 6.22 -9.20 15.61
CA MET A 988 6.70 -10.46 15.03
C MET A 988 8.20 -10.48 14.67
N GLY A 989 8.91 -9.34 14.70
CA GLY A 989 10.34 -9.23 14.42
C GLY A 989 10.74 -9.34 12.94
N HIS A 990 10.00 -8.67 12.04
CA HIS A 990 10.29 -8.53 10.61
C HIS A 990 9.65 -7.27 10.00
N SER A 991 9.99 -6.92 8.74
CA SER A 991 9.33 -5.81 8.02
C SER A 991 7.93 -6.16 7.50
N ILE A 992 7.15 -5.13 7.14
CA ILE A 992 5.86 -5.29 6.44
C ILE A 992 6.03 -5.89 5.04
N ASP A 993 7.14 -5.63 4.34
CA ASP A 993 7.44 -6.27 3.05
C ASP A 993 7.70 -7.78 3.17
N MET A 994 8.36 -8.20 4.26
CA MET A 994 8.51 -9.62 4.57
C MET A 994 7.14 -10.26 4.82
N GLN A 995 6.24 -9.54 5.50
CA GLN A 995 4.87 -9.97 5.75
C GLN A 995 4.08 -10.14 4.43
N ARG A 996 4.09 -9.13 3.55
CA ARG A 996 3.45 -9.14 2.21
C ARG A 996 4.00 -10.23 1.28
N SER A 997 5.29 -10.52 1.33
CA SER A 997 5.96 -11.41 0.38
C SER A 997 6.05 -12.88 0.81
N SER A 998 6.05 -13.15 2.12
CA SER A 998 6.28 -14.50 2.66
C SER A 998 5.11 -15.08 3.45
N TYR A 999 4.33 -14.23 4.13
CA TYR A 999 3.29 -14.68 5.06
C TYR A 999 1.85 -14.43 4.58
N ASP A 1000 1.60 -13.40 3.76
CA ASP A 1000 0.30 -13.20 3.09
C ASP A 1000 0.01 -14.32 2.08
N ARG A 1001 -0.94 -15.20 2.41
CA ARG A 1001 -1.32 -16.36 1.59
C ARG A 1001 -2.53 -16.15 0.70
N ARG A 1002 -3.10 -14.94 0.67
CA ARG A 1002 -4.26 -14.66 -0.18
C ARG A 1002 -3.98 -14.96 -1.66
N THR A 1003 -4.97 -15.48 -2.37
CA THR A 1003 -4.88 -15.74 -3.81
C THR A 1003 -4.79 -14.41 -4.60
N LYS A 1004 -4.62 -14.46 -5.93
CA LYS A 1004 -4.65 -13.23 -6.73
C LYS A 1004 -6.06 -12.65 -6.74
N GLU A 1005 -7.04 -13.53 -6.81
CA GLU A 1005 -8.47 -13.27 -6.86
C GLU A 1005 -8.91 -12.60 -5.55
N GLU A 1006 -8.51 -13.13 -4.39
CA GLU A 1006 -8.74 -12.51 -3.07
C GLU A 1006 -8.04 -11.14 -2.91
N LYS A 1007 -6.89 -10.92 -3.56
CA LYS A 1007 -6.19 -9.62 -3.53
C LYS A 1007 -6.80 -8.58 -4.47
N VAL A 1008 -7.47 -9.03 -5.53
CA VAL A 1008 -8.15 -8.18 -6.52
C VAL A 1008 -9.62 -7.97 -6.18
N GLY A 1009 -10.23 -8.86 -5.39
CA GLY A 1009 -11.63 -8.81 -4.94
C GLY A 1009 -12.09 -7.44 -4.43
N PRO A 1010 -11.34 -6.74 -3.54
CA PRO A 1010 -11.70 -5.39 -3.11
C PRO A 1010 -11.77 -4.36 -4.25
N ALA A 1011 -10.95 -4.51 -5.30
CA ALA A 1011 -11.02 -3.66 -6.48
C ALA A 1011 -12.21 -4.02 -7.38
N VAL A 1012 -12.59 -5.30 -7.47
CA VAL A 1012 -13.81 -5.72 -8.18
C VAL A 1012 -15.05 -5.18 -7.48
N ALA A 1013 -15.16 -5.34 -6.16
CA ALA A 1013 -16.27 -4.82 -5.36
C ALA A 1013 -16.36 -3.29 -5.44
N LEU A 1014 -15.22 -2.58 -5.44
CA LEU A 1014 -15.17 -1.14 -5.64
C LEU A 1014 -15.70 -0.72 -7.02
N LEU A 1015 -15.26 -1.40 -8.09
CA LEU A 1015 -15.72 -1.11 -9.45
C LEU A 1015 -17.21 -1.45 -9.64
N GLU A 1016 -17.67 -2.56 -9.05
CA GLU A 1016 -19.10 -2.92 -9.07
C GLU A 1016 -19.94 -1.89 -8.33
N MET A 1017 -19.51 -1.44 -7.15
CA MET A 1017 -20.17 -0.36 -6.40
C MET A 1017 -20.21 0.95 -7.20
N ILE A 1018 -19.11 1.33 -7.88
CA ILE A 1018 -19.07 2.52 -8.75
C ILE A 1018 -20.07 2.37 -9.92
N ASN A 1019 -20.10 1.20 -10.57
CA ASN A 1019 -21.02 0.93 -11.69
C ASN A 1019 -22.49 0.91 -11.23
N GLN A 1020 -22.79 0.35 -10.06
CA GLN A 1020 -24.13 0.37 -9.47
C GLN A 1020 -24.57 1.78 -9.04
N LEU A 1021 -23.64 2.65 -8.67
CA LEU A 1021 -23.93 4.07 -8.42
C LEU A 1021 -24.22 4.80 -9.73
N ALA A 1022 -23.41 4.60 -10.77
CA ALA A 1022 -23.64 5.16 -12.10
C ALA A 1022 -24.99 4.71 -12.69
N SER A 1023 -25.36 3.44 -12.54
CA SER A 1023 -26.64 2.90 -13.01
C SER A 1023 -27.86 3.36 -12.22
N LYS A 1024 -27.68 4.08 -11.11
CA LYS A 1024 -28.74 4.73 -10.31
C LYS A 1024 -28.79 6.25 -10.51
N CYS A 1025 -27.86 6.80 -11.30
CA CYS A 1025 -27.84 8.20 -11.74
C CYS A 1025 -28.37 8.38 -13.17
N ASN A 1026 -28.48 7.28 -13.93
CA ASN A 1026 -29.32 7.16 -15.13
C ASN A 1026 -30.73 6.70 -14.77
#